data_AF-A0A929HMG0-F1
#
_entry.id   AF-A0A929HMG0-F1
#
_cell.length_a   1.000
_cell.length_b   1.000
_cell.length_c   1.000
_cell.angle_alpha   90.00
_cell.angle_beta   90.00
_cell.angle_gamma   90.00
#
_symmetry.space_group_name_H-M   'P 1'
#
loop_
_entity.id
_entity.type
_entity.pdbx_description
1 polymer ?
#
loop_
_entity_poly.entity_id
_entity_poly.type
_entity_poly.pdbx_seq_one_letter_code
_entity_poly.pdbx_strand_id
1 'polypeptide(L)'
;MVRDNKGLVALCLMLAVVIFLVDSFIPLGVAGGVPYVSVVLISLWSPKRSLTLYITVLCSVLVVLGYFTSPSGGELWKVLSNRALAEAIIWAAALLGLALKKGETGIALAETYLRDAEPEKTSPRLILLCLFLAALIFVIDLFLPLGVAGGVPYVAVILISLWSPQRSFTLYIAILCSALTIAGYTQSPVGGEHWKVLSNRFLAEMVIWTSTVLGLGRKSAEAMLRAAHDTLEGRVEERTSDLRAEVAERKRVEKELQLTQFTLDHAPDAVYWMEPTGRFIYVNETACRTLGYTREELLSMGVADIDLNLPDGVPPEMQEATKKAGSGRLETEHRTKDGRLIPVDVMVSFIEYDGKEYHCSFTRDITERRKAEAALEEQLHFSQTLIDTIPSPIFYKDAEGRYLGCNVAFEKSIGLSKSEVEGKSVYDLAPKELADKYFEADSVLFNNPGIQFYEAKVKYTDGREHDILFNKATFTRADGTMAGLVGVMTDVTEHKRAEEALRESEGRLQSVLENTTAVIYVKDLEGCHLIVNRRFEELFGVDRESIKGKTVYDFMPKKEADICTANDWRVIDSGKVLEEEETLPLSDGLHTYLSVKFPLLDAEGELYATCGISTDITERKKVEEALRIEKDFIDSAINTQSDTLFVFDTATGKALRWNRAFSEVSGYSDEEIGAMKAPDSYYSDEDLQKAASYLESLQEKGAATIELDLLTKDGNNIPTEYSASLIKNDVDEPIQVISIGRDITERKKAEEELDHSRRMLLTVLDTIPVRVFWKDLNLNYLGCNTAFARDGGLDSPEKIIGRDDYGLAWSKEAKTYRADDTKVIESGEVKLNYEEQQSSPTGEALWLRTSKVPLKNGVGEIIGVLGTYEDITERKKVEEQNRKLSQAVEQSLECVVITDTEGTIEYVNPYFTELTGYTFDEAVGLNPRVLKSDKQDGAFYEELWCTIKSGKVWRGQFLNKKKSGELYWENATISPIRDESGTLTHFVAVKEDITERMRAESKLREKSEKLDMANKDLHELTMEITRIEETEKKRFAELLHDDIGQN
;
A
#
# COMPACT_ATOMS: atom_id res chain seq x y z
N MET A 1 6.22 -22.62 10.57
CA MET A 1 6.86 -22.68 11.92
C MET A 1 5.77 -22.31 12.91
N VAL A 2 5.51 -23.11 13.96
CA VAL A 2 4.22 -23.10 14.73
C VAL A 2 3.06 -23.59 13.81
N ARG A 3 2.01 -24.33 14.19
CA ARG A 3 1.53 -25.06 15.40
C ARG A 3 0.92 -26.40 14.88
N ASP A 4 0.53 -27.44 15.63
CA ASP A 4 0.80 -28.01 16.96
C ASP A 4 0.51 -29.53 16.83
N ASN A 5 1.03 -30.42 17.70
CA ASN A 5 0.67 -31.85 17.64
C ASN A 5 0.85 -32.61 18.96
N LYS A 6 0.02 -32.30 19.97
CA LYS A 6 0.10 -32.90 21.33
C LYS A 6 -1.06 -33.83 21.70
N GLY A 7 -2.04 -34.05 20.81
CA GLY A 7 -3.22 -34.87 21.12
C GLY A 7 -2.95 -36.39 21.12
N LEU A 8 -2.17 -36.89 20.17
CA LEU A 8 -2.09 -38.33 19.90
C LEU A 8 -1.36 -39.13 20.98
N VAL A 9 -0.31 -38.56 21.58
CA VAL A 9 0.55 -39.25 22.56
C VAL A 9 -0.17 -39.49 23.90
N ALA A 10 -1.07 -38.59 24.30
CA ALA A 10 -1.84 -38.71 25.54
C ALA A 10 -2.84 -39.88 25.51
N LEU A 11 -3.40 -40.19 24.34
CA LEU A 11 -4.41 -41.25 24.19
C LEU A 11 -3.80 -42.66 24.34
N CYS A 12 -2.62 -42.88 23.75
CA CYS A 12 -1.91 -44.16 23.85
C CYS A 12 -1.45 -44.47 25.30
N LEU A 13 -1.06 -43.45 26.07
CA LEU A 13 -0.66 -43.60 27.46
C LEU A 13 -1.84 -43.95 28.39
N MET A 14 -3.05 -43.45 28.14
CA MET A 14 -4.23 -43.82 28.94
C MET A 14 -4.66 -45.27 28.73
N LEU A 15 -4.65 -45.80 27.50
CA LEU A 15 -5.02 -47.21 27.26
C LEU A 15 -4.04 -48.21 27.90
N ALA A 16 -2.75 -47.89 27.94
CA ALA A 16 -1.74 -48.77 28.55
C ALA A 16 -1.96 -48.95 30.07
N VAL A 17 -2.39 -47.90 30.77
CA VAL A 17 -2.60 -47.92 32.22
C VAL A 17 -3.87 -48.70 32.61
N VAL A 18 -4.93 -48.64 31.81
CA VAL A 18 -6.18 -49.38 32.07
C VAL A 18 -5.97 -50.89 31.93
N ILE A 19 -5.17 -51.34 30.96
CA ILE A 19 -4.89 -52.77 30.75
C ILE A 19 -4.04 -53.36 31.90
N PHE A 20 -3.18 -52.56 32.52
CA PHE A 20 -2.28 -53.02 33.59
C PHE A 20 -2.90 -53.08 35.00
N LEU A 21 -4.11 -52.53 35.19
CA LEU A 21 -4.75 -52.39 36.51
C LEU A 21 -5.84 -53.43 36.82
N VAL A 22 -6.19 -54.31 35.88
CA VAL A 22 -7.29 -55.29 36.04
C VAL A 22 -6.80 -56.65 36.57
N ASP A 23 -5.53 -56.99 36.38
CA ASP A 23 -5.01 -58.36 36.53
C ASP A 23 -4.35 -58.63 37.90
N SER A 24 -4.86 -58.03 38.99
CA SER A 24 -4.19 -58.07 40.32
C SER A 24 -5.08 -57.87 41.55
N PHE A 25 -6.16 -58.66 41.75
CA PHE A 25 -6.74 -58.92 43.09
C PHE A 25 -7.59 -60.23 43.16
N ILE A 26 -7.01 -61.31 43.73
CA ILE A 26 -7.54 -62.22 44.79
C ILE A 26 -9.05 -62.67 44.76
N PRO A 27 -9.44 -63.97 44.97
CA PRO A 27 -8.75 -65.28 44.90
C PRO A 27 -9.59 -66.41 44.20
N LEU A 28 -9.30 -67.70 44.48
CA LEU A 28 -10.16 -68.85 44.14
C LEU A 28 -11.48 -68.89 44.94
N GLY A 29 -12.59 -69.36 44.33
CA GLY A 29 -13.83 -69.62 45.09
C GLY A 29 -15.07 -70.13 44.33
N VAL A 30 -15.07 -71.41 43.91
CA VAL A 30 -16.26 -72.31 43.77
C VAL A 30 -17.44 -71.91 42.83
N ALA A 31 -17.71 -72.81 41.87
CA ALA A 31 -19.00 -73.10 41.19
C ALA A 31 -19.73 -72.04 40.33
N GLY A 32 -19.93 -72.41 39.05
CA GLY A 32 -21.27 -72.43 38.44
C GLY A 32 -21.87 -71.11 37.94
N GLY A 33 -21.48 -70.67 36.74
CA GLY A 33 -22.22 -69.64 36.01
C GLY A 33 -21.54 -69.23 34.69
N VAL A 34 -22.25 -69.35 33.57
CA VAL A 34 -21.84 -68.79 32.27
C VAL A 34 -22.66 -67.53 32.00
N PRO A 35 -22.03 -66.45 31.54
CA PRO A 35 -22.72 -65.54 30.62
C PRO A 35 -21.88 -65.22 29.36
N TYR A 36 -22.46 -65.54 28.20
CA TYR A 36 -22.03 -65.04 26.89
C TYR A 36 -22.42 -63.55 26.75
N VAL A 37 -21.55 -62.59 27.09
CA VAL A 37 -21.63 -61.20 26.60
C VAL A 37 -20.22 -60.60 26.45
N SER A 38 -19.80 -60.29 25.22
CA SER A 38 -18.72 -59.30 24.89
C SER A 38 -18.49 -59.15 23.38
N VAL A 39 -18.54 -60.23 22.60
CA VAL A 39 -17.93 -60.30 21.25
C VAL A 39 -18.79 -59.68 20.12
N VAL A 40 -20.01 -59.20 20.40
CA VAL A 40 -20.96 -58.75 19.36
C VAL A 40 -20.74 -57.30 18.90
N LEU A 41 -20.12 -56.45 19.72
CA LEU A 41 -20.15 -54.98 19.54
C LEU A 41 -18.98 -54.33 18.76
N ILE A 42 -18.08 -55.11 18.14
CA ILE A 42 -16.97 -54.57 17.32
C ILE A 42 -17.08 -55.06 15.87
N SER A 43 -18.23 -54.79 15.22
CA SER A 43 -18.54 -55.24 13.86
C SER A 43 -19.19 -54.18 12.94
N LEU A 44 -19.38 -52.94 13.44
CA LEU A 44 -20.11 -51.87 12.75
C LEU A 44 -19.34 -50.52 12.75
N TRP A 45 -18.21 -50.45 12.02
CA TRP A 45 -17.77 -49.28 11.21
C TRP A 45 -16.33 -49.46 10.67
N SER A 46 -16.18 -49.78 9.38
CA SER A 46 -15.04 -49.42 8.51
C SER A 46 -15.17 -50.11 7.12
N PRO A 47 -15.11 -49.38 5.99
CA PRO A 47 -15.36 -49.93 4.66
C PRO A 47 -14.11 -50.46 3.93
N LYS A 48 -13.28 -51.31 4.58
CA LYS A 48 -12.30 -52.17 3.88
C LYS A 48 -12.32 -53.59 4.48
N ARG A 49 -12.75 -54.58 3.69
CA ARG A 49 -12.95 -55.98 4.12
C ARG A 49 -12.05 -56.96 3.36
N SER A 50 -11.20 -57.68 4.09
CA SER A 50 -10.69 -59.01 3.70
C SER A 50 -9.98 -59.70 4.88
N LEU A 51 -8.93 -59.06 5.40
CA LEU A 51 -7.97 -59.67 6.32
C LEU A 51 -8.55 -59.96 7.72
N THR A 52 -9.27 -59.00 8.31
CA THR A 52 -9.73 -59.08 9.71
C THR A 52 -10.64 -60.28 9.98
N LEU A 53 -11.56 -60.58 9.04
CA LEU A 53 -12.52 -61.68 9.17
C LEU A 53 -11.82 -63.05 9.18
N TYR A 54 -10.75 -63.20 8.40
CA TYR A 54 -9.94 -64.43 8.35
C TYR A 54 -9.25 -64.70 9.68
N ILE A 55 -8.68 -63.66 10.31
CA ILE A 55 -7.98 -63.76 11.58
C ILE A 55 -8.95 -64.15 12.71
N THR A 56 -10.14 -63.54 12.77
CA THR A 56 -11.14 -63.89 13.79
C THR A 56 -11.54 -65.36 13.72
N VAL A 57 -11.84 -65.89 12.52
CA VAL A 57 -12.23 -67.30 12.33
C VAL A 57 -11.08 -68.25 12.69
N LEU A 58 -9.85 -67.93 12.29
CA LEU A 58 -8.67 -68.76 12.59
C LEU A 58 -8.44 -68.86 14.11
N CYS A 59 -8.53 -67.74 14.83
CA CYS A 59 -8.43 -67.71 16.29
C CYS A 59 -9.55 -68.50 16.96
N SER A 60 -10.80 -68.43 16.48
CA SER A 60 -11.91 -69.23 17.01
C SER A 60 -11.68 -70.73 16.89
N VAL A 61 -11.14 -71.21 15.75
CA VAL A 61 -10.84 -72.64 15.55
C VAL A 61 -9.70 -73.11 16.46
N LEU A 62 -8.66 -72.29 16.65
CA LEU A 62 -7.54 -72.61 17.54
C LEU A 62 -7.95 -72.67 19.02
N VAL A 63 -8.86 -71.81 19.47
CA VAL A 63 -9.40 -71.84 20.84
C VAL A 63 -10.24 -73.11 21.10
N VAL A 64 -11.03 -73.56 20.12
CA VAL A 64 -11.81 -74.81 20.24
C VAL A 64 -10.90 -76.05 20.32
N LEU A 65 -9.81 -76.08 19.54
CA LEU A 65 -8.83 -77.16 19.59
C LEU A 65 -8.07 -77.25 20.92
N GLY A 66 -7.88 -76.13 21.63
CA GLY A 66 -7.20 -76.11 22.93
C GLY A 66 -8.02 -76.64 24.12
N TYR A 67 -9.35 -76.77 23.98
CA TYR A 67 -10.25 -76.99 25.14
C TYR A 67 -10.53 -78.47 25.47
N PHE A 68 -10.04 -79.42 24.65
CA PHE A 68 -10.43 -80.85 24.73
C PHE A 68 -9.38 -81.80 25.34
N THR A 69 -8.30 -81.29 25.95
CA THR A 69 -7.15 -82.12 26.38
C THR A 69 -6.80 -82.01 27.87
N SER A 70 -7.52 -82.72 28.74
CA SER A 70 -7.13 -82.99 30.14
C SER A 70 -8.04 -84.07 30.77
N PRO A 71 -7.57 -84.96 31.67
CA PRO A 71 -6.18 -85.41 31.94
C PRO A 71 -6.01 -86.94 32.05
N SER A 72 -5.08 -87.55 31.29
CA SER A 72 -4.57 -88.91 31.60
C SER A 72 -3.24 -89.29 30.91
N GLY A 73 -2.11 -88.87 31.49
CA GLY A 73 -0.80 -89.56 31.42
C GLY A 73 -0.04 -89.64 30.06
N GLY A 74 1.22 -89.17 30.05
CA GLY A 74 2.18 -89.46 28.97
C GLY A 74 3.16 -88.31 28.67
N GLU A 75 4.38 -88.37 29.19
CA GLU A 75 5.29 -87.20 29.20
C GLU A 75 5.98 -86.87 27.86
N LEU A 76 5.81 -87.68 26.81
CA LEU A 76 6.56 -87.53 25.56
C LEU A 76 6.23 -86.26 24.73
N TRP A 77 5.13 -85.55 25.05
CA TRP A 77 4.61 -84.45 24.23
C TRP A 77 5.02 -83.03 24.64
N LYS A 78 5.64 -82.83 25.83
CA LYS A 78 5.97 -81.48 26.33
C LYS A 78 7.14 -80.78 25.63
N VAL A 79 7.91 -81.47 24.78
CA VAL A 79 9.15 -80.94 24.17
C VAL A 79 8.95 -80.48 22.71
N LEU A 80 7.95 -80.99 21.99
CA LEU A 80 7.75 -80.71 20.57
C LEU A 80 6.90 -79.46 20.28
N SER A 81 5.90 -79.17 21.13
CA SER A 81 4.97 -78.03 20.91
C SER A 81 5.67 -76.68 20.94
N ASN A 82 6.49 -76.41 21.97
CA ASN A 82 7.15 -75.11 22.15
C ASN A 82 8.20 -74.80 21.07
N ARG A 83 8.81 -75.83 20.44
CA ARG A 83 9.86 -75.63 19.44
C ARG A 83 9.29 -75.23 18.08
N ALA A 84 8.24 -75.92 17.62
CA ALA A 84 7.53 -75.55 16.39
C ALA A 84 6.87 -74.16 16.49
N LEU A 85 6.31 -73.81 17.66
CA LEU A 85 5.71 -72.49 17.88
C LEU A 85 6.76 -71.37 17.86
N ALA A 86 7.93 -71.58 18.48
CA ALA A 86 9.03 -70.63 18.45
C ALA A 86 9.60 -70.43 17.03
N GLU A 87 9.80 -71.52 16.27
CA GLU A 87 10.29 -71.45 14.89
C GLU A 87 9.29 -70.72 13.96
N ALA A 88 7.98 -70.94 14.12
CA ALA A 88 6.95 -70.20 13.38
C ALA A 88 6.98 -68.68 13.66
N ILE A 89 7.17 -68.28 14.92
CA ILE A 89 7.28 -66.86 15.32
C ILE A 89 8.57 -66.24 14.77
N ILE A 90 9.69 -66.98 14.77
CA ILE A 90 10.97 -66.52 14.21
C ILE A 90 10.88 -66.32 12.69
N TRP A 91 10.23 -67.22 11.96
CA TRP A 91 9.98 -67.04 10.52
C TRP A 91 9.08 -65.83 10.21
N ALA A 92 8.04 -65.58 11.02
CA ALA A 92 7.21 -64.39 10.87
C ALA A 92 7.98 -63.08 11.11
N ALA A 93 8.84 -63.05 12.14
CA ALA A 93 9.72 -61.91 12.42
C ALA A 93 10.77 -61.67 11.32
N ALA A 94 11.35 -62.73 10.76
CA ALA A 94 12.31 -62.63 9.67
C ALA A 94 11.69 -62.05 8.37
N LEU A 95 10.45 -62.41 8.07
CA LEU A 95 9.70 -61.86 6.93
C LEU A 95 9.40 -60.36 7.09
N LEU A 96 9.02 -59.88 8.28
CA LEU A 96 8.90 -58.43 8.54
C LEU A 96 10.26 -57.71 8.46
N GLY A 97 11.33 -58.32 8.97
CA GLY A 97 12.68 -57.73 8.96
C GLY A 97 13.25 -57.50 7.55
N LEU A 98 12.88 -58.34 6.57
CA LEU A 98 13.28 -58.20 5.18
C LEU A 98 12.53 -57.06 4.45
N ALA A 99 11.29 -56.75 4.84
CA ALA A 99 10.47 -55.71 4.22
C ALA A 99 10.91 -54.28 4.58
N LEU A 100 11.68 -54.09 5.67
CA LEU A 100 12.03 -52.78 6.22
C LEU A 100 13.47 -52.31 5.92
N LYS A 101 14.22 -53.01 5.06
CA LYS A 101 15.66 -52.73 4.82
C LYS A 101 16.03 -52.24 3.41
N LYS A 102 15.06 -51.83 2.60
CA LYS A 102 15.24 -50.94 1.44
C LYS A 102 14.14 -49.87 1.44
N GLY A 103 14.54 -48.61 1.45
CA GLY A 103 13.62 -47.47 1.52
C GLY A 103 13.02 -47.09 0.17
N GLU A 104 12.18 -47.94 -0.39
CA GLU A 104 11.36 -47.69 -1.59
C GLU A 104 10.02 -48.42 -1.46
N THR A 105 8.93 -47.81 -1.91
CA THR A 105 7.55 -48.23 -1.59
C THR A 105 7.06 -49.40 -2.46
N GLY A 106 7.52 -50.62 -2.14
CA GLY A 106 7.20 -51.88 -2.82
C GLY A 106 5.71 -52.33 -2.82
N ILE A 107 4.76 -51.45 -2.51
CA ILE A 107 3.32 -51.68 -2.64
C ILE A 107 2.87 -51.46 -4.10
N ALA A 108 3.46 -50.49 -4.80
CA ALA A 108 3.06 -50.10 -6.16
C ALA A 108 3.43 -51.11 -7.27
N LEU A 109 4.12 -52.21 -6.93
CA LEU A 109 4.49 -53.28 -7.87
C LEU A 109 3.65 -54.57 -7.68
N ALA A 110 2.97 -54.70 -6.54
CA ALA A 110 2.19 -55.89 -6.19
C ALA A 110 0.75 -55.83 -6.69
N GLU A 111 0.14 -54.64 -6.73
CA GLU A 111 -1.22 -54.46 -7.28
C GLU A 111 -1.26 -54.63 -8.81
N THR A 112 -0.16 -54.33 -9.50
CA THR A 112 -0.01 -54.54 -10.96
C THR A 112 0.06 -56.03 -11.31
N TYR A 113 0.88 -56.81 -10.58
CA TYR A 113 1.08 -58.24 -10.86
C TYR A 113 -0.11 -59.15 -10.46
N LEU A 114 -1.11 -58.62 -9.76
CA LEU A 114 -2.31 -59.34 -9.34
C LEU A 114 -3.59 -58.92 -10.06
N ARG A 115 -3.54 -57.94 -10.97
CA ARG A 115 -4.68 -57.59 -11.84
C ARG A 115 -4.80 -58.48 -13.07
N ASP A 116 -3.67 -58.84 -13.67
CA ASP A 116 -3.63 -59.44 -15.02
C ASP A 116 -3.47 -60.97 -15.00
N ALA A 117 -3.91 -61.62 -13.91
CA ALA A 117 -3.80 -63.07 -13.70
C ALA A 117 -5.10 -63.81 -14.06
N GLU A 118 -5.24 -64.21 -15.33
CA GLU A 118 -6.40 -64.96 -15.86
C GLU A 118 -6.79 -66.21 -15.02
N PRO A 119 -8.09 -66.45 -14.71
CA PRO A 119 -8.50 -67.59 -13.88
C PRO A 119 -8.42 -68.99 -14.52
N GLU A 120 -8.15 -69.10 -15.82
CA GLU A 120 -8.42 -70.32 -16.61
C GLU A 120 -7.41 -71.47 -16.38
N LYS A 121 -6.15 -71.17 -16.07
CA LYS A 121 -5.03 -72.15 -16.08
C LYS A 121 -4.91 -72.94 -14.76
N THR A 122 -5.86 -73.84 -14.52
CA THR A 122 -5.83 -74.79 -13.39
C THR A 122 -4.61 -75.72 -13.51
N SER A 123 -3.58 -75.54 -12.67
CA SER A 123 -2.30 -76.23 -12.87
C SER A 123 -2.39 -77.77 -12.66
N PRO A 124 -1.70 -78.59 -13.48
CA PRO A 124 -1.65 -80.05 -13.28
C PRO A 124 -1.10 -80.47 -11.91
N ARG A 125 -0.27 -79.62 -11.28
CA ARG A 125 0.28 -79.84 -9.93
C ARG A 125 -0.80 -79.85 -8.86
N LEU A 126 -1.87 -79.07 -9.02
CA LEU A 126 -3.00 -79.06 -8.08
C LEU A 126 -3.82 -80.37 -8.18
N ILE A 127 -4.06 -80.85 -9.40
CA ILE A 127 -4.73 -82.13 -9.65
C ILE A 127 -3.91 -83.29 -9.08
N LEU A 128 -2.58 -83.28 -9.29
CA LEU A 128 -1.67 -84.28 -8.75
C LEU A 128 -1.65 -84.25 -7.20
N LEU A 129 -1.69 -83.07 -6.59
CA LEU A 129 -1.79 -82.91 -5.13
C LEU A 129 -3.10 -83.46 -4.57
N CYS A 130 -4.23 -83.21 -5.24
CA CYS A 130 -5.54 -83.77 -4.86
C CYS A 130 -5.57 -85.31 -4.98
N LEU A 131 -5.00 -85.87 -6.06
CA LEU A 131 -4.87 -87.32 -6.23
C LEU A 131 -3.95 -87.94 -5.17
N PHE A 132 -2.83 -87.28 -4.84
CA PHE A 132 -1.93 -87.72 -3.78
C PHE A 132 -2.60 -87.70 -2.41
N LEU A 133 -3.35 -86.64 -2.08
CA LEU A 133 -4.14 -86.55 -0.85
C LEU A 133 -5.26 -87.60 -0.79
N ALA A 134 -5.95 -87.87 -1.90
CA ALA A 134 -6.96 -88.92 -1.97
C ALA A 134 -6.35 -90.32 -1.74
N ALA A 135 -5.21 -90.61 -2.37
CA ALA A 135 -4.47 -91.86 -2.14
C ALA A 135 -3.96 -91.98 -0.70
N LEU A 136 -3.47 -90.88 -0.11
CA LEU A 136 -3.02 -90.83 1.29
C LEU A 136 -4.18 -91.09 2.26
N ILE A 137 -5.35 -90.48 2.02
CA ILE A 137 -6.57 -90.72 2.81
C ILE A 137 -7.04 -92.18 2.66
N PHE A 138 -7.01 -92.75 1.45
CA PHE A 138 -7.38 -94.15 1.22
C PHE A 138 -6.45 -95.11 1.97
N VAL A 139 -5.14 -94.86 1.97
CA VAL A 139 -4.17 -95.63 2.78
C VAL A 139 -4.44 -95.47 4.27
N ILE A 140 -4.75 -94.26 4.75
CA ILE A 140 -5.06 -94.01 6.17
C ILE A 140 -6.36 -94.72 6.61
N ASP A 141 -7.43 -94.71 5.80
CA ASP A 141 -8.70 -95.43 6.08
C ASP A 141 -8.52 -96.96 6.04
N LEU A 142 -7.52 -97.48 5.31
CA LEU A 142 -7.21 -98.91 5.22
C LEU A 142 -6.43 -99.46 6.44
N PHE A 143 -5.67 -98.61 7.14
CA PHE A 143 -4.77 -99.01 8.24
C PHE A 143 -5.20 -98.54 9.64
N LEU A 144 -6.29 -97.77 9.77
CA LEU A 144 -6.84 -97.37 11.07
C LEU A 144 -7.79 -98.44 11.67
N PRO A 145 -7.63 -98.83 12.95
CA PRO A 145 -8.51 -99.80 13.59
C PRO A 145 -9.99 -99.36 13.66
N LEU A 146 -10.89 -100.35 13.56
CA LEU A 146 -12.34 -100.21 13.67
C LEU A 146 -12.75 -99.66 15.05
N GLY A 147 -12.89 -98.34 15.15
CA GLY A 147 -13.33 -97.64 16.36
C GLY A 147 -13.36 -96.12 16.28
N VAL A 148 -12.60 -95.49 15.37
CA VAL A 148 -12.47 -94.01 15.29
C VAL A 148 -12.74 -93.43 13.88
N ALA A 149 -12.76 -94.26 12.83
CA ALA A 149 -12.85 -93.83 11.43
C ALA A 149 -14.27 -93.42 10.97
N GLY A 150 -14.77 -92.27 11.48
CA GLY A 150 -16.09 -91.73 11.12
C GLY A 150 -16.09 -90.49 10.20
N GLY A 151 -15.06 -89.64 10.27
CA GLY A 151 -15.14 -88.26 9.72
C GLY A 151 -14.28 -87.92 8.49
N VAL A 152 -13.18 -88.64 8.24
CA VAL A 152 -12.14 -88.15 7.31
C VAL A 152 -12.60 -88.09 5.84
N PRO A 153 -13.30 -89.09 5.27
CA PRO A 153 -13.83 -89.00 3.91
C PRO A 153 -14.90 -87.90 3.75
N TYR A 154 -15.72 -87.68 4.78
CA TYR A 154 -16.79 -86.67 4.74
C TYR A 154 -16.27 -85.24 4.63
N VAL A 155 -15.19 -84.91 5.37
CA VAL A 155 -14.56 -83.59 5.29
C VAL A 155 -14.01 -83.33 3.88
N ALA A 156 -13.43 -84.35 3.22
CA ALA A 156 -12.95 -84.21 1.84
C ALA A 156 -14.10 -83.92 0.85
N VAL A 157 -15.23 -84.64 0.95
CA VAL A 157 -16.41 -84.41 0.09
C VAL A 157 -17.04 -83.03 0.33
N ILE A 158 -17.09 -82.57 1.58
CA ILE A 158 -17.60 -81.23 1.94
C ILE A 158 -16.67 -80.13 1.37
N LEU A 159 -15.35 -80.28 1.49
CA LEU A 159 -14.39 -79.30 0.94
C LEU A 159 -14.42 -79.25 -0.60
N ILE A 160 -14.54 -80.39 -1.27
CA ILE A 160 -14.66 -80.46 -2.74
C ILE A 160 -15.98 -79.83 -3.21
N SER A 161 -17.10 -80.10 -2.53
CA SER A 161 -18.41 -79.55 -2.91
C SER A 161 -18.54 -78.04 -2.68
N LEU A 162 -17.82 -77.47 -1.70
CA LEU A 162 -17.75 -76.01 -1.48
C LEU A 162 -17.09 -75.24 -2.65
N TRP A 163 -16.21 -75.90 -3.41
CA TRP A 163 -15.51 -75.36 -4.59
C TRP A 163 -16.19 -75.70 -5.93
N SER A 164 -17.27 -76.49 -5.94
CA SER A 164 -18.09 -76.73 -7.14
C SER A 164 -18.99 -75.52 -7.43
N PRO A 165 -19.09 -75.02 -8.68
CA PRO A 165 -20.03 -73.95 -9.04
C PRO A 165 -21.51 -74.34 -8.84
N GLN A 166 -21.85 -75.62 -9.00
CA GLN A 166 -23.22 -76.13 -8.83
C GLN A 166 -23.46 -76.65 -7.40
N ARG A 167 -23.20 -75.77 -6.42
CA ARG A 167 -23.23 -76.07 -4.97
C ARG A 167 -24.46 -76.88 -4.55
N SER A 168 -25.66 -76.47 -4.96
CA SER A 168 -26.93 -77.11 -4.55
C SER A 168 -26.98 -78.59 -4.92
N PHE A 169 -26.64 -78.95 -6.16
CA PHE A 169 -26.76 -80.33 -6.66
C PHE A 169 -25.76 -81.26 -5.98
N THR A 170 -24.52 -80.80 -5.79
CA THR A 170 -23.49 -81.57 -5.07
C THR A 170 -23.86 -81.73 -3.58
N LEU A 171 -24.45 -80.70 -2.96
CA LEU A 171 -24.92 -80.76 -1.57
C LEU A 171 -26.09 -81.74 -1.39
N TYR A 172 -27.07 -81.77 -2.31
CA TYR A 172 -28.16 -82.74 -2.26
C TYR A 172 -27.66 -84.20 -2.35
N ILE A 173 -26.67 -84.49 -3.21
CA ILE A 173 -26.06 -85.82 -3.28
C ILE A 173 -25.34 -86.16 -1.96
N ALA A 174 -24.58 -85.23 -1.38
CA ALA A 174 -23.91 -85.45 -0.10
C ALA A 174 -24.90 -85.70 1.06
N ILE A 175 -26.02 -84.98 1.09
CA ILE A 175 -27.10 -85.18 2.06
C ILE A 175 -27.76 -86.56 1.86
N LEU A 176 -28.06 -86.95 0.62
CA LEU A 176 -28.69 -88.23 0.29
C LEU A 176 -27.78 -89.42 0.67
N CYS A 177 -26.49 -89.36 0.33
CA CYS A 177 -25.51 -90.39 0.73
C CYS A 177 -25.33 -90.47 2.25
N SER A 178 -25.37 -89.34 2.96
CA SER A 178 -25.34 -89.30 4.43
C SER A 178 -26.58 -89.96 5.03
N ALA A 179 -27.77 -89.62 4.54
CA ALA A 179 -29.04 -90.21 5.00
C ALA A 179 -29.10 -91.72 4.76
N LEU A 180 -28.67 -92.20 3.58
CA LEU A 180 -28.60 -93.62 3.25
C LEU A 180 -27.58 -94.37 4.13
N THR A 181 -26.46 -93.73 4.48
CA THR A 181 -25.45 -94.33 5.37
C THR A 181 -25.94 -94.42 6.82
N ILE A 182 -26.62 -93.39 7.31
CA ILE A 182 -27.26 -93.38 8.65
C ILE A 182 -28.37 -94.44 8.72
N ALA A 183 -29.20 -94.56 7.68
CA ALA A 183 -30.21 -95.62 7.58
C ALA A 183 -29.58 -97.02 7.57
N GLY A 184 -28.49 -97.22 6.83
CA GLY A 184 -27.73 -98.48 6.82
C GLY A 184 -27.13 -98.84 8.18
N TYR A 185 -26.57 -97.86 8.91
CA TYR A 185 -25.98 -98.07 10.24
C TYR A 185 -27.05 -98.40 11.29
N THR A 186 -28.20 -97.71 11.25
CA THR A 186 -29.30 -97.90 12.22
C THR A 186 -30.11 -99.18 12.01
N GLN A 187 -30.08 -99.76 10.81
CA GLN A 187 -30.74 -101.05 10.50
C GLN A 187 -29.81 -102.27 10.63
N SER A 188 -28.52 -102.09 10.97
CA SER A 188 -27.57 -103.20 11.09
C SER A 188 -27.65 -103.86 12.47
N PRO A 189 -27.97 -105.17 12.58
CA PRO A 189 -27.90 -105.89 13.86
C PRO A 189 -26.46 -105.95 14.37
N VAL A 190 -26.30 -105.97 15.70
CA VAL A 190 -25.01 -106.18 16.35
C VAL A 190 -24.51 -107.60 16.02
N GLY A 191 -23.55 -107.70 15.09
CA GLY A 191 -22.97 -108.97 14.65
C GLY A 191 -23.35 -109.47 13.24
N GLY A 192 -23.93 -108.64 12.36
CA GLY A 192 -24.37 -109.04 11.02
C GLY A 192 -23.54 -108.52 9.83
N GLU A 193 -22.90 -109.45 9.10
CA GLU A 193 -22.39 -109.38 7.70
C GLU A 193 -21.84 -108.05 7.11
N HIS A 194 -20.51 -108.01 6.92
CA HIS A 194 -19.76 -106.89 6.31
C HIS A 194 -20.18 -106.44 4.90
N TRP A 195 -20.81 -107.30 4.09
CA TRP A 195 -21.00 -107.06 2.65
C TRP A 195 -21.90 -105.85 2.32
N LYS A 196 -22.93 -105.58 3.14
CA LYS A 196 -23.87 -104.47 2.94
C LYS A 196 -23.21 -103.09 3.10
N VAL A 197 -22.17 -102.98 3.92
CA VAL A 197 -21.41 -101.73 4.08
C VAL A 197 -20.52 -101.49 2.86
N LEU A 198 -19.94 -102.55 2.27
CA LEU A 198 -19.17 -102.47 1.03
C LEU A 198 -20.03 -102.03 -0.17
N SER A 199 -21.21 -102.65 -0.37
CA SER A 199 -22.06 -102.31 -1.53
C SER A 199 -22.53 -100.85 -1.51
N ASN A 200 -22.82 -100.31 -0.32
CA ASN A 200 -23.23 -98.91 -0.18
C ASN A 200 -22.05 -97.93 -0.38
N ARG A 201 -20.82 -98.27 0.06
CA ARG A 201 -19.62 -97.49 -0.29
C ARG A 201 -19.38 -97.48 -1.82
N PHE A 202 -19.50 -98.63 -2.49
CA PHE A 202 -19.27 -98.75 -3.94
C PHE A 202 -20.27 -97.94 -4.78
N LEU A 203 -21.55 -97.94 -4.40
CA LEU A 203 -22.58 -97.10 -5.05
C LEU A 203 -22.31 -95.60 -4.91
N ALA A 204 -21.81 -95.15 -3.75
CA ALA A 204 -21.48 -93.74 -3.54
C ALA A 204 -20.31 -93.27 -4.43
N GLU A 205 -19.24 -94.08 -4.56
CA GLU A 205 -18.11 -93.77 -5.45
C GLU A 205 -18.53 -93.67 -6.92
N MET A 206 -19.42 -94.56 -7.38
CA MET A 206 -19.89 -94.56 -8.78
C MET A 206 -20.71 -93.30 -9.15
N VAL A 207 -21.49 -92.76 -8.20
CA VAL A 207 -22.21 -91.48 -8.37
C VAL A 207 -21.24 -90.29 -8.41
N ILE A 208 -20.20 -90.30 -7.58
CA ILE A 208 -19.15 -89.25 -7.59
C ILE A 208 -18.40 -89.26 -8.93
N TRP A 209 -18.05 -90.45 -9.44
CA TRP A 209 -17.36 -90.60 -10.73
C TRP A 209 -18.17 -90.07 -11.91
N THR A 210 -19.44 -90.49 -12.04
CA THR A 210 -20.32 -90.07 -13.14
C THR A 210 -20.64 -88.58 -13.11
N SER A 211 -20.86 -88.00 -11.93
CA SER A 211 -20.98 -86.56 -11.72
C SER A 211 -19.74 -85.79 -12.20
N THR A 212 -18.54 -86.28 -11.87
CA THR A 212 -17.27 -85.63 -12.22
C THR A 212 -17.02 -85.62 -13.73
N VAL A 213 -17.31 -86.71 -14.43
CA VAL A 213 -17.14 -86.81 -15.89
C VAL A 213 -18.08 -85.84 -16.63
N LEU A 214 -19.34 -85.74 -16.21
CA LEU A 214 -20.30 -84.80 -16.81
C LEU A 214 -19.90 -83.33 -16.58
N GLY A 215 -19.38 -83.00 -15.41
CA GLY A 215 -18.86 -81.66 -15.10
C GLY A 215 -17.66 -81.27 -15.98
N LEU A 216 -16.76 -82.20 -16.27
CA LEU A 216 -15.59 -81.97 -17.13
C LEU A 216 -15.99 -81.69 -18.60
N GLY A 217 -16.94 -82.45 -19.15
CA GLY A 217 -17.42 -82.26 -20.52
C GLY A 217 -18.00 -80.86 -20.76
N ARG A 218 -18.78 -80.35 -19.79
CA ARG A 218 -19.37 -79.01 -19.85
C ARG A 218 -18.31 -77.90 -19.81
N LYS A 219 -17.27 -78.05 -18.96
CA LYS A 219 -16.19 -77.06 -18.83
C LYS A 219 -15.42 -76.84 -20.15
N SER A 220 -15.28 -77.88 -20.97
CA SER A 220 -14.63 -77.78 -22.28
C SER A 220 -15.38 -76.86 -23.26
N ALA A 221 -16.71 -76.91 -23.26
CA ALA A 221 -17.55 -76.07 -24.12
C ALA A 221 -17.58 -74.61 -23.63
N GLU A 222 -17.63 -74.39 -22.32
CA GLU A 222 -17.58 -73.06 -21.72
C GLU A 222 -16.22 -72.37 -21.96
N ALA A 223 -15.10 -73.12 -21.97
CA ALA A 223 -13.77 -72.58 -22.32
C ALA A 223 -13.64 -72.21 -23.82
N MET A 224 -14.21 -72.99 -24.74
CA MET A 224 -14.22 -72.64 -26.17
C MET A 224 -15.01 -71.35 -26.46
N LEU A 225 -16.11 -71.12 -25.73
CA LEU A 225 -16.88 -69.89 -25.84
C LEU A 225 -16.15 -68.67 -25.27
N ARG A 226 -15.38 -68.83 -24.18
CA ARG A 226 -14.52 -67.77 -23.63
C ARG A 226 -13.44 -67.37 -24.61
N ALA A 227 -12.61 -68.31 -25.06
CA ALA A 227 -11.53 -68.01 -26.01
C ALA A 227 -12.02 -67.29 -27.30
N ALA A 228 -13.24 -67.60 -27.76
CA ALA A 228 -13.88 -66.91 -28.89
C ALA A 228 -14.39 -65.49 -28.54
N HIS A 229 -14.81 -65.24 -27.30
CA HIS A 229 -15.20 -63.94 -26.78
C HIS A 229 -13.99 -63.05 -26.52
N ASP A 230 -12.96 -63.57 -25.85
CA ASP A 230 -11.73 -62.85 -25.49
C ASP A 230 -10.97 -62.39 -26.77
N THR A 231 -10.96 -63.23 -27.81
CA THR A 231 -10.42 -62.88 -29.15
C THR A 231 -11.23 -61.78 -29.85
N LEU A 232 -12.51 -61.61 -29.49
CA LEU A 232 -13.39 -60.59 -30.02
C LEU A 232 -13.25 -59.27 -29.25
N GLU A 233 -13.17 -59.32 -27.92
CA GLU A 233 -12.87 -58.16 -27.08
C GLU A 233 -11.50 -57.57 -27.42
N GLY A 234 -10.43 -58.37 -27.52
CA GLY A 234 -9.09 -57.87 -27.87
C GLY A 234 -9.03 -57.10 -29.20
N ARG A 235 -9.83 -57.52 -30.20
CA ARG A 235 -9.94 -56.80 -31.49
C ARG A 235 -10.81 -55.54 -31.42
N VAL A 236 -11.75 -55.47 -30.48
CA VAL A 236 -12.51 -54.26 -30.17
C VAL A 236 -11.67 -53.28 -29.35
N GLU A 237 -10.85 -53.75 -28.43
CA GLU A 237 -9.90 -52.92 -27.66
C GLU A 237 -8.81 -52.34 -28.57
N GLU A 238 -8.18 -53.17 -29.42
CA GLU A 238 -7.23 -52.72 -30.46
C GLU A 238 -7.87 -51.63 -31.33
N ARG A 239 -9.05 -51.89 -31.90
CA ARG A 239 -9.70 -50.94 -32.81
C ARG A 239 -10.25 -49.69 -32.13
N THR A 240 -10.63 -49.76 -30.85
CA THR A 240 -11.02 -48.57 -30.07
C THR A 240 -9.82 -47.81 -29.54
N SER A 241 -8.64 -48.43 -29.41
CA SER A 241 -7.37 -47.75 -29.17
C SER A 241 -6.97 -46.90 -30.38
N ASP A 242 -6.98 -47.47 -31.59
CA ASP A 242 -6.75 -46.74 -32.85
C ASP A 242 -7.65 -45.49 -32.95
N LEU A 243 -8.97 -45.69 -32.80
CA LEU A 243 -9.96 -44.62 -32.92
C LEU A 243 -9.80 -43.56 -31.82
N ARG A 244 -9.34 -43.94 -30.61
CA ARG A 244 -9.00 -42.98 -29.56
C ARG A 244 -7.76 -42.17 -29.90
N ALA A 245 -6.74 -42.79 -30.51
CA ALA A 245 -5.54 -42.08 -30.95
C ALA A 245 -5.84 -41.10 -32.10
N GLU A 246 -6.61 -41.53 -33.11
CA GLU A 246 -7.03 -40.69 -34.24
C GLU A 246 -7.90 -39.50 -33.77
N VAL A 247 -8.86 -39.74 -32.88
CA VAL A 247 -9.68 -38.67 -32.28
C VAL A 247 -8.86 -37.77 -31.35
N ALA A 248 -7.87 -38.30 -30.63
CA ALA A 248 -6.99 -37.50 -29.78
C ALA A 248 -6.09 -36.56 -30.61
N GLU A 249 -5.49 -37.05 -31.70
CA GLU A 249 -4.65 -36.22 -32.58
C GLU A 249 -5.50 -35.17 -33.32
N ARG A 250 -6.67 -35.55 -33.84
CA ARG A 250 -7.61 -34.58 -34.43
C ARG A 250 -8.01 -33.50 -33.41
N LYS A 251 -8.28 -33.87 -32.15
CA LYS A 251 -8.55 -32.90 -31.07
C LYS A 251 -7.32 -32.11 -30.64
N ARG A 252 -6.10 -32.60 -30.86
CA ARG A 252 -4.87 -31.82 -30.63
C ARG A 252 -4.75 -30.73 -31.68
N VAL A 253 -4.85 -31.08 -32.97
CA VAL A 253 -4.82 -30.11 -34.09
C VAL A 253 -5.97 -29.11 -33.99
N GLU A 254 -7.18 -29.55 -33.62
CA GLU A 254 -8.34 -28.67 -33.38
C GLU A 254 -8.09 -27.69 -32.23
N LYS A 255 -7.51 -28.15 -31.12
CA LYS A 255 -7.10 -27.28 -29.99
C LYS A 255 -5.95 -26.36 -30.33
N GLU A 256 -4.99 -26.79 -31.14
CA GLU A 256 -3.81 -26.03 -31.55
C GLU A 256 -4.21 -24.91 -32.52
N LEU A 257 -5.15 -25.19 -33.43
CA LEU A 257 -5.80 -24.19 -34.27
C LEU A 257 -6.67 -23.22 -33.44
N GLN A 258 -7.50 -23.73 -32.53
CA GLN A 258 -8.30 -22.89 -31.61
C GLN A 258 -7.42 -22.00 -30.74
N LEU A 259 -6.30 -22.51 -30.23
CA LEU A 259 -5.34 -21.74 -29.43
C LEU A 259 -4.66 -20.66 -30.28
N THR A 260 -4.26 -20.98 -31.52
CA THR A 260 -3.66 -20.02 -32.46
C THR A 260 -4.65 -18.92 -32.86
N GLN A 261 -5.91 -19.28 -33.07
CA GLN A 261 -6.96 -18.31 -33.38
C GLN A 261 -7.32 -17.46 -32.15
N PHE A 262 -7.33 -18.06 -30.94
CA PHE A 262 -7.54 -17.35 -29.69
C PHE A 262 -6.41 -16.36 -29.39
N THR A 263 -5.14 -16.73 -29.58
CA THR A 263 -4.00 -15.81 -29.36
C THR A 263 -3.90 -14.70 -30.39
N LEU A 264 -4.40 -14.89 -31.61
CA LEU A 264 -4.59 -13.80 -32.58
C LEU A 264 -5.78 -12.91 -32.19
N ASP A 265 -6.93 -13.49 -31.85
CA ASP A 265 -8.15 -12.77 -31.44
C ASP A 265 -7.90 -11.90 -30.20
N HIS A 266 -7.08 -12.39 -29.24
CA HIS A 266 -6.70 -11.70 -28.00
C HIS A 266 -5.31 -11.04 -28.04
N ALA A 267 -4.72 -10.84 -29.23
CA ALA A 267 -3.45 -10.13 -29.34
C ALA A 267 -3.60 -8.66 -28.86
N PRO A 268 -2.62 -8.09 -28.14
CA PRO A 268 -2.71 -6.72 -27.60
C PRO A 268 -2.62 -5.64 -28.69
N ASP A 269 -2.12 -6.00 -29.88
CA ASP A 269 -2.18 -5.15 -31.07
C ASP A 269 -3.41 -5.51 -31.91
N ALA A 270 -4.01 -4.53 -32.58
CA ALA A 270 -5.09 -4.75 -33.53
C ALA A 270 -4.52 -5.40 -34.81
N VAL A 271 -4.92 -6.64 -35.09
CA VAL A 271 -4.44 -7.45 -36.21
C VAL A 271 -5.49 -7.46 -37.31
N TYR A 272 -5.07 -7.12 -38.52
CA TYR A 272 -5.88 -7.18 -39.73
C TYR A 272 -5.13 -8.00 -40.78
N TRP A 273 -5.83 -8.91 -41.47
CA TRP A 273 -5.39 -9.46 -42.75
C TRP A 273 -6.23 -8.81 -43.85
N MET A 274 -5.59 -8.52 -44.98
CA MET A 274 -6.19 -7.79 -46.08
C MET A 274 -5.69 -8.28 -47.45
N GLU A 275 -6.56 -8.17 -48.45
CA GLU A 275 -6.19 -8.37 -49.86
C GLU A 275 -5.35 -7.19 -50.40
N PRO A 276 -4.62 -7.35 -51.52
CA PRO A 276 -3.88 -6.25 -52.16
C PRO A 276 -4.75 -5.08 -52.64
N THR A 277 -6.08 -5.26 -52.64
CA THR A 277 -7.09 -4.22 -52.89
C THR A 277 -7.27 -3.25 -51.72
N GLY A 278 -6.67 -3.53 -50.55
CA GLY A 278 -6.87 -2.75 -49.32
C GLY A 278 -8.01 -3.24 -48.42
N ARG A 279 -8.72 -4.31 -48.82
CA ARG A 279 -9.92 -4.81 -48.13
C ARG A 279 -9.62 -5.84 -47.05
N PHE A 280 -10.27 -5.75 -45.89
CA PHE A 280 -10.07 -6.68 -44.78
C PHE A 280 -10.74 -8.05 -45.01
N ILE A 281 -10.03 -9.13 -44.65
CA ILE A 281 -10.49 -10.54 -44.73
C ILE A 281 -10.46 -11.27 -43.38
N TYR A 282 -9.70 -10.77 -42.41
CA TYR A 282 -9.77 -11.16 -41.00
C TYR A 282 -9.38 -9.96 -40.13
N VAL A 283 -10.04 -9.80 -38.99
CA VAL A 283 -9.73 -8.80 -37.96
C VAL A 283 -9.87 -9.44 -36.57
N ASN A 284 -8.96 -9.15 -35.64
CA ASN A 284 -9.03 -9.65 -34.26
C ASN A 284 -10.04 -8.87 -33.39
N GLU A 285 -10.27 -9.30 -32.14
CA GLU A 285 -11.17 -8.54 -31.25
C GLU A 285 -10.62 -7.16 -30.91
N THR A 286 -9.30 -7.05 -30.73
CA THR A 286 -8.64 -5.77 -30.44
C THR A 286 -8.90 -4.73 -31.55
N ALA A 287 -8.84 -5.12 -32.82
CA ALA A 287 -9.22 -4.27 -33.95
C ALA A 287 -10.68 -3.77 -33.87
N CYS A 288 -11.61 -4.65 -33.48
CA CYS A 288 -13.02 -4.31 -33.29
C CYS A 288 -13.20 -3.34 -32.09
N ARG A 289 -12.57 -3.66 -30.95
CA ARG A 289 -12.62 -2.92 -29.68
C ARG A 289 -12.03 -1.52 -29.79
N THR A 290 -10.87 -1.39 -30.45
CA THR A 290 -10.13 -0.13 -30.62
C THR A 290 -10.81 0.82 -31.61
N LEU A 291 -11.46 0.29 -32.66
CA LEU A 291 -12.16 1.13 -33.66
C LEU A 291 -13.67 1.32 -33.38
N GLY A 292 -14.28 0.51 -32.51
CA GLY A 292 -15.71 0.58 -32.19
C GLY A 292 -16.66 -0.03 -33.23
N TYR A 293 -16.14 -0.68 -34.27
CA TYR A 293 -16.91 -1.40 -35.30
C TYR A 293 -17.03 -2.89 -34.97
N THR A 294 -18.10 -3.55 -35.44
CA THR A 294 -18.21 -5.01 -35.34
C THR A 294 -17.26 -5.72 -36.32
N ARG A 295 -17.03 -7.02 -36.08
CA ARG A 295 -16.24 -7.87 -36.98
C ARG A 295 -16.86 -7.93 -38.39
N GLU A 296 -18.18 -7.96 -38.53
CA GLU A 296 -18.84 -7.92 -39.84
C GLU A 296 -18.73 -6.55 -40.52
N GLU A 297 -18.81 -5.46 -39.77
CA GLU A 297 -18.62 -4.10 -40.31
C GLU A 297 -17.20 -3.94 -40.86
N LEU A 298 -16.16 -4.26 -40.07
CA LEU A 298 -14.77 -4.17 -40.52
C LEU A 298 -14.48 -5.09 -41.72
N LEU A 299 -15.03 -6.31 -41.77
CA LEU A 299 -14.88 -7.20 -42.94
C LEU A 299 -15.65 -6.74 -44.18
N SER A 300 -16.58 -5.78 -44.04
CA SER A 300 -17.20 -5.12 -45.19
C SER A 300 -16.33 -3.99 -45.77
N MET A 301 -15.51 -3.36 -44.92
CA MET A 301 -14.67 -2.18 -45.16
C MET A 301 -13.26 -2.51 -45.71
N GLY A 302 -12.50 -1.47 -46.05
CA GLY A 302 -11.05 -1.52 -46.28
C GLY A 302 -10.30 -0.42 -45.53
N VAL A 303 -8.97 -0.36 -45.72
CA VAL A 303 -8.11 0.62 -45.04
C VAL A 303 -8.56 2.07 -45.29
N ALA A 304 -9.07 2.39 -46.48
CA ALA A 304 -9.57 3.73 -46.83
C ALA A 304 -10.75 4.23 -45.97
N ASP A 305 -11.53 3.31 -45.39
CA ASP A 305 -12.66 3.67 -44.53
C ASP A 305 -12.21 4.08 -43.12
N ILE A 306 -11.04 3.59 -42.68
CA ILE A 306 -10.50 3.81 -41.33
C ILE A 306 -9.31 4.76 -41.28
N ASP A 307 -8.42 4.77 -42.27
CA ASP A 307 -7.24 5.64 -42.33
C ASP A 307 -7.52 6.88 -43.20
N LEU A 308 -7.54 8.06 -42.58
CA LEU A 308 -7.80 9.33 -43.27
C LEU A 308 -6.64 9.82 -44.15
N ASN A 309 -5.44 9.30 -43.96
CA ASN A 309 -4.28 9.61 -44.79
C ASN A 309 -4.23 8.76 -46.07
N LEU A 310 -5.03 7.68 -46.13
CA LEU A 310 -5.12 6.75 -47.27
C LEU A 310 -6.55 6.69 -47.88
N PRO A 311 -7.19 7.82 -48.22
CA PRO A 311 -8.62 7.88 -48.57
C PRO A 311 -9.00 7.18 -49.88
N ASP A 312 -8.04 6.97 -50.80
CA ASP A 312 -8.20 6.19 -52.03
C ASP A 312 -7.68 4.74 -51.89
N GLY A 313 -7.31 4.32 -50.67
CA GLY A 313 -6.68 3.03 -50.36
C GLY A 313 -5.14 3.10 -50.35
N VAL A 314 -4.50 1.93 -50.23
CA VAL A 314 -3.03 1.82 -50.15
C VAL A 314 -2.40 2.13 -51.52
N PRO A 315 -1.55 3.18 -51.66
CA PRO A 315 -0.99 3.58 -52.94
C PRO A 315 -0.14 2.48 -53.60
N PRO A 316 -0.17 2.31 -54.95
CA PRO A 316 0.60 1.27 -55.63
C PRO A 316 2.10 1.29 -55.31
N GLU A 317 2.69 2.48 -55.17
CA GLU A 317 4.10 2.65 -54.78
C GLU A 317 4.40 2.08 -53.39
N MET A 318 3.46 2.23 -52.45
CA MET A 318 3.57 1.71 -51.08
C MET A 318 3.36 0.19 -51.03
N GLN A 319 2.47 -0.34 -51.87
CA GLN A 319 2.31 -1.79 -52.05
C GLN A 319 3.58 -2.42 -52.61
N GLU A 320 4.14 -1.86 -53.70
CA GLU A 320 5.36 -2.36 -54.33
C GLU A 320 6.59 -2.21 -53.41
N ALA A 321 6.69 -1.12 -52.64
CA ALA A 321 7.72 -0.95 -51.61
C ALA A 321 7.61 -2.03 -50.51
N THR A 322 6.41 -2.25 -49.95
CA THR A 322 6.18 -3.26 -48.90
C THR A 322 6.47 -4.68 -49.42
N LYS A 323 6.03 -4.99 -50.64
CA LYS A 323 6.28 -6.28 -51.31
C LYS A 323 7.77 -6.52 -51.58
N LYS A 324 8.53 -5.47 -51.91
CA LYS A 324 9.98 -5.52 -52.15
C LYS A 324 10.81 -5.58 -50.86
N ALA A 325 10.32 -5.00 -49.77
CA ALA A 325 10.96 -5.01 -48.46
C ALA A 325 10.56 -6.22 -47.58
N GLY A 326 9.45 -6.91 -47.91
CA GLY A 326 8.84 -7.97 -47.11
C GLY A 326 7.93 -7.42 -45.99
N SER A 327 8.29 -6.29 -45.39
CA SER A 327 7.43 -5.52 -44.50
C SER A 327 7.72 -4.02 -44.56
N GLY A 328 6.78 -3.23 -44.06
CA GLY A 328 6.87 -1.77 -43.90
C GLY A 328 6.20 -1.33 -42.60
N ARG A 329 6.55 -0.15 -42.10
CA ARG A 329 5.97 0.43 -40.88
C ARG A 329 5.75 1.92 -41.07
N LEU A 330 4.61 2.42 -40.58
CA LEU A 330 4.15 3.79 -40.70
C LEU A 330 3.39 4.20 -39.44
N GLU A 331 3.49 5.46 -39.02
CA GLU A 331 2.55 6.04 -38.06
C GLU A 331 1.49 6.81 -38.85
N THR A 332 0.21 6.63 -38.50
CA THR A 332 -0.96 7.21 -39.17
C THR A 332 -2.08 7.49 -38.15
N GLU A 333 -3.25 7.95 -38.58
CA GLU A 333 -4.39 8.24 -37.70
C GLU A 333 -5.64 7.49 -38.19
N HIS A 334 -6.08 6.52 -37.38
CA HIS A 334 -7.32 5.79 -37.65
C HIS A 334 -8.51 6.52 -37.05
N ARG A 335 -9.63 6.52 -37.77
CA ARG A 335 -10.93 7.07 -37.36
C ARG A 335 -11.82 5.97 -36.81
N THR A 336 -12.20 6.09 -35.54
CA THR A 336 -13.14 5.20 -34.85
C THR A 336 -14.59 5.47 -35.28
N LYS A 337 -15.52 4.57 -34.93
CA LYS A 337 -16.93 4.63 -35.34
C LYS A 337 -17.71 5.85 -34.83
N ASP A 338 -17.33 6.39 -33.67
CA ASP A 338 -17.82 7.64 -33.10
C ASP A 338 -17.17 8.89 -33.72
N GLY A 339 -16.22 8.72 -34.66
CA GLY A 339 -15.57 9.80 -35.39
C GLY A 339 -14.33 10.38 -34.70
N ARG A 340 -13.93 9.86 -33.53
CA ARG A 340 -12.65 10.20 -32.89
C ARG A 340 -11.49 9.74 -33.77
N LEU A 341 -10.39 10.50 -33.73
CA LEU A 341 -9.11 10.08 -34.30
C LEU A 341 -8.25 9.43 -33.20
N ILE A 342 -7.61 8.32 -33.53
CA ILE A 342 -6.60 7.68 -32.70
C ILE A 342 -5.27 7.61 -33.48
N PRO A 343 -4.16 8.11 -32.91
CA PRO A 343 -2.85 7.95 -33.52
C PRO A 343 -2.40 6.50 -33.36
N VAL A 344 -1.96 5.89 -34.46
CA VAL A 344 -1.61 4.48 -34.50
C VAL A 344 -0.28 4.23 -35.21
N ASP A 345 0.45 3.23 -34.72
CA ASP A 345 1.65 2.68 -35.33
C ASP A 345 1.29 1.37 -36.04
N VAL A 346 1.42 1.34 -37.36
CA VAL A 346 0.98 0.24 -38.23
C VAL A 346 2.21 -0.41 -38.87
N MET A 347 2.43 -1.69 -38.56
CA MET A 347 3.45 -2.52 -39.20
C MET A 347 2.79 -3.55 -40.12
N VAL A 348 2.96 -3.38 -41.42
CA VAL A 348 2.39 -4.22 -42.49
C VAL A 348 3.43 -5.19 -43.01
N SER A 349 3.12 -6.49 -43.04
CA SER A 349 3.97 -7.54 -43.62
C SER A 349 3.29 -8.14 -44.86
N PHE A 350 4.04 -8.32 -45.94
CA PHE A 350 3.59 -9.01 -47.15
C PHE A 350 3.76 -10.53 -46.99
N ILE A 351 2.72 -11.31 -47.31
CA ILE A 351 2.70 -12.76 -47.19
C ILE A 351 2.09 -13.37 -48.46
N GLU A 352 2.82 -14.26 -49.12
CA GLU A 352 2.27 -15.12 -50.18
C GLU A 352 1.88 -16.49 -49.59
N TYR A 353 0.65 -16.93 -49.82
CA TYR A 353 0.15 -18.23 -49.37
C TYR A 353 -0.79 -18.84 -50.41
N ASP A 354 -0.54 -20.11 -50.78
CA ASP A 354 -1.28 -20.86 -51.82
C ASP A 354 -1.43 -20.10 -53.15
N GLY A 355 -0.37 -19.40 -53.58
CA GLY A 355 -0.34 -18.59 -54.80
C GLY A 355 -1.21 -17.32 -54.75
N LYS A 356 -1.64 -16.89 -53.56
CA LYS A 356 -2.33 -15.63 -53.32
C LYS A 356 -1.50 -14.70 -52.45
N GLU A 357 -1.59 -13.41 -52.75
CA GLU A 357 -0.92 -12.34 -52.02
C GLU A 357 -1.84 -11.76 -50.95
N TYR A 358 -1.30 -11.57 -49.75
CA TYR A 358 -1.99 -10.96 -48.62
C TYR A 358 -1.06 -9.96 -47.92
N HIS A 359 -1.65 -8.99 -47.24
CA HIS A 359 -0.94 -8.20 -46.25
C HIS A 359 -1.50 -8.50 -44.86
N CYS A 360 -0.61 -8.60 -43.87
CA CYS A 360 -0.96 -8.75 -42.46
C CYS A 360 -0.41 -7.53 -41.71
N SER A 361 -1.31 -6.71 -41.15
CA SER A 361 -0.96 -5.47 -40.47
C SER A 361 -1.25 -5.55 -38.97
N PHE A 362 -0.22 -5.30 -38.17
CA PHE A 362 -0.32 -5.11 -36.72
C PHE A 362 -0.40 -3.61 -36.45
N THR A 363 -1.45 -3.18 -35.76
CA THR A 363 -1.74 -1.77 -35.45
C THR A 363 -1.76 -1.57 -33.95
N ARG A 364 -0.96 -0.63 -33.44
CA ARG A 364 -0.92 -0.27 -32.02
C ARG A 364 -1.43 1.14 -31.81
N ASP A 365 -2.38 1.33 -30.89
CA ASP A 365 -2.75 2.65 -30.38
C ASP A 365 -1.55 3.25 -29.62
N ILE A 366 -1.08 4.43 -30.08
CA ILE A 366 0.03 5.15 -29.46
C ILE A 366 -0.44 6.39 -28.68
N THR A 367 -1.73 6.49 -28.33
CA THR A 367 -2.29 7.60 -27.53
C THR A 367 -1.54 7.81 -26.21
N GLU A 368 -1.38 6.77 -25.40
CA GLU A 368 -0.66 6.90 -24.12
C GLU A 368 0.84 7.14 -24.30
N ARG A 369 1.43 6.63 -25.40
CA ARG A 369 2.81 6.94 -25.78
C ARG A 369 2.97 8.43 -26.13
N ARG A 370 2.14 8.97 -27.03
CA ARG A 370 2.15 10.40 -27.37
C ARG A 370 1.85 11.30 -26.15
N LYS A 371 0.97 10.88 -25.23
CA LYS A 371 0.77 11.59 -23.94
C LYS A 371 2.01 11.59 -23.07
N ALA A 372 2.69 10.45 -22.93
CA ALA A 372 3.90 10.35 -22.12
C ALA A 372 5.08 11.11 -22.75
N GLU A 373 5.21 11.08 -24.08
CA GLU A 373 6.17 11.87 -24.84
C GLU A 373 5.89 13.37 -24.70
N ALA A 374 4.62 13.81 -24.83
CA ALA A 374 4.23 15.21 -24.66
C ALA A 374 4.38 15.71 -23.21
N ALA A 375 4.05 14.89 -22.20
CA ALA A 375 4.24 15.25 -20.79
C ALA A 375 5.73 15.35 -20.40
N LEU A 376 6.58 14.50 -21.00
CA LEU A 376 8.03 14.60 -20.87
C LEU A 376 8.55 15.85 -21.59
N GLU A 377 8.04 16.17 -22.77
CA GLU A 377 8.38 17.38 -23.52
C GLU A 377 7.95 18.66 -22.77
N GLU A 378 6.77 18.67 -22.13
CA GLU A 378 6.31 19.75 -21.25
C GLU A 378 7.19 19.89 -20.00
N GLN A 379 7.56 18.78 -19.35
CA GLN A 379 8.46 18.80 -18.19
C GLN A 379 9.88 19.27 -18.56
N LEU A 380 10.39 18.88 -19.73
CA LEU A 380 11.66 19.36 -20.29
C LEU A 380 11.58 20.85 -20.62
N HIS A 381 10.50 21.31 -21.26
CA HIS A 381 10.27 22.71 -21.61
C HIS A 381 10.18 23.60 -20.36
N PHE A 382 9.47 23.16 -19.32
CA PHE A 382 9.41 23.84 -18.02
C PHE A 382 10.79 23.92 -17.35
N SER A 383 11.54 22.81 -17.32
CA SER A 383 12.88 22.76 -16.72
C SER A 383 13.88 23.65 -17.46
N GLN A 384 13.84 23.68 -18.79
CA GLN A 384 14.63 24.57 -19.64
C GLN A 384 14.25 26.04 -19.38
N THR A 385 12.95 26.35 -19.31
CA THR A 385 12.45 27.71 -19.03
C THR A 385 12.95 28.23 -17.68
N LEU A 386 12.93 27.41 -16.62
CA LEU A 386 13.49 27.81 -15.32
C LEU A 386 14.96 28.20 -15.44
N ILE A 387 15.77 27.38 -16.11
CA ILE A 387 17.21 27.63 -16.32
C ILE A 387 17.45 28.91 -17.14
N ASP A 388 16.63 29.17 -18.16
CA ASP A 388 16.74 30.35 -19.03
C ASP A 388 16.20 31.66 -18.43
N THR A 389 15.36 31.58 -17.39
CA THR A 389 14.92 32.77 -16.63
C THR A 389 15.94 33.27 -15.60
N ILE A 390 16.97 32.49 -15.27
CA ILE A 390 18.02 32.91 -14.33
C ILE A 390 18.95 33.94 -15.03
N PRO A 391 19.14 35.15 -14.48
CA PRO A 391 19.89 36.22 -15.16
C PRO A 391 21.41 36.00 -15.20
N SER A 392 21.95 35.14 -14.32
CA SER A 392 23.36 34.73 -14.36
C SER A 392 23.60 33.73 -15.50
N PRO A 393 24.71 33.83 -16.24
CA PRO A 393 25.15 32.78 -17.15
C PRO A 393 25.36 31.45 -16.43
N ILE A 394 24.68 30.41 -16.91
CA ILE A 394 24.78 29.02 -16.43
C ILE A 394 25.24 28.12 -17.57
N PHE A 395 26.18 27.23 -17.28
CA PHE A 395 26.53 26.09 -18.12
C PHE A 395 26.55 24.80 -17.31
N TYR A 396 26.42 23.66 -17.98
CA TYR A 396 26.53 22.35 -17.34
C TYR A 396 27.28 21.38 -18.26
N LYS A 397 27.96 20.39 -17.66
CA LYS A 397 28.92 19.50 -18.31
C LYS A 397 28.71 18.05 -17.94
N ASP A 398 29.13 17.12 -18.80
CA ASP A 398 29.21 15.69 -18.48
C ASP A 398 30.42 15.36 -17.61
N ALA A 399 30.49 14.10 -17.13
CA ALA A 399 31.59 13.60 -16.30
C ALA A 399 32.96 13.55 -17.02
N GLU A 400 33.00 13.77 -18.34
CA GLU A 400 34.23 13.91 -19.12
C GLU A 400 34.57 15.38 -19.44
N GLY A 401 33.82 16.34 -18.89
CA GLY A 401 34.10 17.78 -18.99
C GLY A 401 33.65 18.45 -20.30
N ARG A 402 32.85 17.77 -21.13
CA ARG A 402 32.20 18.40 -22.31
C ARG A 402 30.90 19.08 -21.89
N TYR A 403 30.54 20.16 -22.57
CA TYR A 403 29.33 20.91 -22.25
C TYR A 403 28.08 20.13 -22.70
N LEU A 404 27.14 19.94 -21.77
CA LEU A 404 25.80 19.39 -22.01
C LEU A 404 24.77 20.48 -22.31
N GLY A 405 25.17 21.75 -22.21
CA GLY A 405 24.38 22.91 -22.57
C GLY A 405 24.65 24.11 -21.65
N CYS A 406 23.88 25.17 -21.90
CA CYS A 406 23.93 26.43 -21.19
C CYS A 406 22.57 27.12 -21.25
N ASN A 407 22.43 28.25 -20.54
CA ASN A 407 21.21 29.06 -20.53
C ASN A 407 21.31 30.30 -21.44
N VAL A 408 20.16 30.92 -21.72
CA VAL A 408 20.04 32.14 -22.54
C VAL A 408 20.90 33.32 -22.02
N ALA A 409 21.22 33.39 -20.73
CA ALA A 409 22.17 34.39 -20.21
C ALA A 409 23.61 34.09 -20.66
N PHE A 410 24.04 32.84 -20.64
CA PHE A 410 25.35 32.40 -21.16
C PHE A 410 25.47 32.61 -22.67
N GLU A 411 24.43 32.31 -23.45
CA GLU A 411 24.41 32.60 -24.89
C GLU A 411 24.67 34.09 -25.17
N LYS A 412 24.03 34.99 -24.42
CA LYS A 412 24.19 36.44 -24.56
C LYS A 412 25.59 36.93 -24.14
N SER A 413 26.13 36.41 -23.04
CA SER A 413 27.46 36.78 -22.56
C SER A 413 28.58 36.27 -23.47
N ILE A 414 28.52 35.00 -23.90
CA ILE A 414 29.62 34.34 -24.63
C ILE A 414 29.47 34.44 -26.15
N GLY A 415 28.25 34.58 -26.67
CA GLY A 415 27.98 34.80 -28.10
C GLY A 415 27.94 33.54 -28.95
N LEU A 416 27.84 32.38 -28.29
CA LEU A 416 27.68 31.08 -28.91
C LEU A 416 26.32 30.54 -28.49
N SER A 417 25.52 30.05 -29.43
CA SER A 417 24.25 29.40 -29.09
C SER A 417 24.50 28.11 -28.30
N LYS A 418 23.48 27.63 -27.60
CA LYS A 418 23.49 26.34 -26.90
C LYS A 418 23.97 25.20 -27.83
N SER A 419 23.47 25.17 -29.06
CA SER A 419 23.86 24.19 -30.09
C SER A 419 25.30 24.33 -30.61
N GLU A 420 25.94 25.48 -30.44
CA GLU A 420 27.36 25.70 -30.73
C GLU A 420 28.27 25.40 -29.53
N VAL A 421 27.70 25.19 -28.33
CA VAL A 421 28.41 24.89 -27.08
C VAL A 421 28.28 23.40 -26.73
N GLU A 422 27.12 22.79 -26.97
CA GLU A 422 26.85 21.37 -26.70
C GLU A 422 27.85 20.40 -27.37
N GLY A 423 28.24 19.35 -26.63
CA GLY A 423 29.17 18.31 -27.06
C GLY A 423 30.65 18.71 -27.12
N LYS A 424 30.97 20.02 -27.14
CA LYS A 424 32.35 20.53 -27.16
C LYS A 424 33.04 20.42 -25.81
N SER A 425 34.36 20.33 -25.82
CA SER A 425 35.18 20.51 -24.62
C SER A 425 35.51 22.00 -24.42
N VAL A 426 36.11 22.33 -23.28
CA VAL A 426 36.59 23.71 -23.03
C VAL A 426 37.74 24.12 -23.97
N TYR A 427 38.47 23.16 -24.55
CA TYR A 427 39.53 23.41 -25.55
C TYR A 427 38.99 23.81 -26.93
N ASP A 428 37.73 23.50 -27.24
CA ASP A 428 37.07 23.88 -28.50
C ASP A 428 36.37 25.25 -28.42
N LEU A 429 36.32 25.84 -27.22
CA LEU A 429 35.60 27.07 -26.89
C LEU A 429 36.50 28.20 -26.38
N ALA A 430 37.59 27.86 -25.65
CA ALA A 430 38.52 28.82 -25.08
C ALA A 430 39.94 28.64 -25.66
N PRO A 431 40.77 29.71 -25.76
CA PRO A 431 42.17 29.59 -26.10
C PRO A 431 42.91 28.63 -25.15
N LYS A 432 43.87 27.87 -25.68
CA LYS A 432 44.42 26.69 -24.99
C LYS A 432 44.85 26.96 -23.53
N GLU A 433 45.59 28.03 -23.26
CA GLU A 433 46.08 28.35 -21.90
C GLU A 433 44.93 28.60 -20.89
N LEU A 434 43.81 29.14 -21.36
CA LEU A 434 42.61 29.36 -20.54
C LEU A 434 41.80 28.06 -20.41
N ALA A 435 41.74 27.26 -21.46
CA ALA A 435 41.12 25.94 -21.46
C ALA A 435 41.83 24.95 -20.52
N ASP A 436 43.18 24.93 -20.51
CA ASP A 436 44.00 24.15 -19.58
C ASP A 436 43.63 24.50 -18.12
N LYS A 437 43.58 25.79 -17.76
CA LYS A 437 43.18 26.26 -16.42
C LYS A 437 41.75 25.82 -16.05
N TYR A 438 40.79 25.92 -16.97
CA TYR A 438 39.40 25.53 -16.70
C TYR A 438 39.22 24.02 -16.57
N PHE A 439 39.95 23.24 -17.39
CA PHE A 439 39.94 21.77 -17.33
C PHE A 439 40.58 21.25 -16.03
N GLU A 440 41.66 21.87 -15.56
CA GLU A 440 42.26 21.56 -14.25
C GLU A 440 41.28 21.83 -13.10
N ALA A 441 40.60 23.00 -13.12
CA ALA A 441 39.60 23.35 -12.11
C ALA A 441 38.39 22.38 -12.09
N ASP A 442 37.87 22.01 -13.27
CA ASP A 442 36.83 20.97 -13.41
C ASP A 442 37.31 19.61 -12.87
N SER A 443 38.55 19.22 -13.20
CA SER A 443 39.15 17.96 -12.77
C SER A 443 39.30 17.87 -11.24
N VAL A 444 39.64 18.97 -10.56
CA VAL A 444 39.67 19.01 -9.08
C VAL A 444 38.28 18.72 -8.50
N LEU A 445 37.21 19.28 -9.08
CA LEU A 445 35.85 19.11 -8.59
C LEU A 445 35.31 17.68 -8.86
N PHE A 446 35.65 17.06 -9.99
CA PHE A 446 35.30 15.67 -10.27
C PHE A 446 36.01 14.68 -9.34
N ASN A 447 37.25 14.98 -8.91
CA ASN A 447 37.99 14.14 -7.95
C ASN A 447 37.56 14.34 -6.49
N ASN A 448 36.95 15.48 -6.15
CA ASN A 448 36.44 15.77 -4.81
C ASN A 448 35.04 16.41 -4.90
N PRO A 449 33.97 15.58 -4.99
CA PRO A 449 32.60 16.05 -5.22
C PRO A 449 32.13 17.05 -4.16
N GLY A 450 31.57 18.17 -4.60
CA GLY A 450 31.21 19.29 -3.73
C GLY A 450 30.94 20.57 -4.50
N ILE A 451 31.42 21.69 -3.96
CA ILE A 451 31.28 23.05 -4.52
C ILE A 451 32.67 23.71 -4.57
N GLN A 452 32.96 24.44 -5.65
CA GLN A 452 34.22 25.17 -5.87
C GLN A 452 33.93 26.61 -6.32
N PHE A 453 34.76 27.53 -5.86
CA PHE A 453 34.74 28.95 -6.21
C PHE A 453 36.13 29.39 -6.69
N TYR A 454 36.25 30.06 -7.84
CA TYR A 454 37.50 30.67 -8.29
C TYR A 454 37.27 31.79 -9.31
N GLU A 455 38.27 32.66 -9.49
CA GLU A 455 38.22 33.75 -10.47
C GLU A 455 39.04 33.50 -11.75
N ALA A 456 38.53 33.98 -12.88
CA ALA A 456 39.28 34.13 -14.12
C ALA A 456 38.68 35.24 -15.00
N LYS A 457 39.51 35.86 -15.84
CA LYS A 457 39.01 36.75 -16.90
C LYS A 457 38.35 35.93 -18.00
N VAL A 458 37.23 36.42 -18.50
CA VAL A 458 36.46 35.87 -19.62
C VAL A 458 36.19 37.00 -20.61
N LYS A 459 36.25 36.70 -21.90
CA LYS A 459 35.87 37.67 -22.93
C LYS A 459 34.39 37.50 -23.29
N TYR A 460 33.61 38.57 -23.22
CA TYR A 460 32.19 38.57 -23.61
C TYR A 460 31.98 39.09 -25.05
N THR A 461 30.74 38.97 -25.53
CA THR A 461 30.24 39.46 -26.83
C THR A 461 30.50 40.95 -27.10
N ASP A 462 30.55 41.78 -26.05
CA ASP A 462 30.90 43.21 -26.16
C ASP A 462 32.38 43.44 -26.55
N GLY A 463 33.16 42.36 -26.67
CA GLY A 463 34.57 42.36 -27.04
C GLY A 463 35.51 42.73 -25.90
N ARG A 464 35.00 42.97 -24.70
CA ARG A 464 35.80 43.29 -23.52
C ARG A 464 36.15 42.04 -22.72
N GLU A 465 37.24 42.14 -21.95
CA GLU A 465 37.52 41.20 -20.88
C GLU A 465 36.79 41.65 -19.60
N HIS A 466 36.13 40.68 -18.98
CA HIS A 466 35.40 40.80 -17.74
C HIS A 466 36.03 39.85 -16.71
N ASP A 467 36.17 40.29 -15.47
CA ASP A 467 36.61 39.47 -14.35
C ASP A 467 35.41 38.68 -13.82
N ILE A 468 35.48 37.35 -13.90
CA ILE A 468 34.35 36.47 -13.58
C ILE A 468 34.70 35.57 -12.39
N LEU A 469 33.78 35.53 -11.42
CA LEU A 469 33.72 34.52 -10.37
C LEU A 469 32.94 33.30 -10.88
N PHE A 470 33.57 32.13 -10.88
CA PHE A 470 32.97 30.85 -11.24
C PHE A 470 32.53 30.10 -9.99
N ASN A 471 31.22 29.82 -9.88
CA ASN A 471 30.62 28.99 -8.84
C ASN A 471 30.26 27.63 -9.45
N LYS A 472 30.94 26.55 -9.09
CA LYS A 472 30.72 25.22 -9.68
C LYS A 472 30.30 24.18 -8.64
N ALA A 473 29.39 23.27 -9.01
CA ALA A 473 28.98 22.14 -8.18
C ALA A 473 28.79 20.86 -9.00
N THR A 474 29.15 19.70 -8.45
CA THR A 474 28.91 18.38 -9.07
C THR A 474 27.50 17.86 -8.83
N PHE A 475 26.95 17.13 -9.80
CA PHE A 475 25.67 16.42 -9.67
C PHE A 475 25.79 14.95 -10.10
N THR A 476 24.93 14.10 -9.53
CA THR A 476 24.94 12.65 -9.72
C THR A 476 23.71 12.16 -10.50
N ARG A 477 23.81 10.95 -11.06
CA ARG A 477 22.69 10.21 -11.64
C ARG A 477 21.89 9.51 -10.54
N ALA A 478 20.69 9.02 -10.88
CA ALA A 478 19.82 8.28 -9.96
C ALA A 478 20.43 6.96 -9.42
N ASP A 479 21.48 6.44 -10.03
CA ASP A 479 22.26 5.28 -9.57
C ASP A 479 23.42 5.65 -8.61
N GLY A 480 23.59 6.95 -8.29
CA GLY A 480 24.67 7.48 -7.46
C GLY A 480 25.99 7.73 -8.20
N THR A 481 26.10 7.43 -9.50
CA THR A 481 27.30 7.74 -10.29
C THR A 481 27.42 9.23 -10.56
N MET A 482 28.65 9.72 -10.73
CA MET A 482 28.90 11.11 -11.16
C MET A 482 28.27 11.35 -12.53
N ALA A 483 27.36 12.33 -12.63
CA ALA A 483 26.73 12.69 -13.90
C ALA A 483 27.51 13.79 -14.62
N GLY A 484 28.04 14.76 -13.86
CA GLY A 484 28.55 16.00 -14.41
C GLY A 484 28.74 17.10 -13.37
N LEU A 485 28.94 18.32 -13.86
CA LEU A 485 28.96 19.54 -13.03
C LEU A 485 28.13 20.65 -13.65
N VAL A 486 27.59 21.53 -12.81
CA VAL A 486 26.96 22.80 -13.19
C VAL A 486 27.87 23.94 -12.75
N GLY A 487 27.99 24.97 -13.59
CA GLY A 487 28.77 26.17 -13.34
C GLY A 487 27.92 27.43 -13.59
N VAL A 488 27.87 28.29 -12.58
CA VAL A 488 27.31 29.65 -12.66
C VAL A 488 28.47 30.64 -12.76
N MET A 489 28.33 31.65 -13.59
CA MET A 489 29.31 32.73 -13.75
C MET A 489 28.71 34.03 -13.22
N THR A 490 29.42 34.69 -12.31
CA THR A 490 29.06 36.01 -11.78
C THR A 490 30.11 37.03 -12.24
N ASP A 491 29.66 38.09 -12.89
CA ASP A 491 30.53 39.19 -13.33
C ASP A 491 30.89 40.08 -12.13
N VAL A 492 32.19 40.32 -11.92
CA VAL A 492 32.73 41.19 -10.87
C VAL A 492 33.62 42.31 -11.43
N THR A 493 33.47 42.61 -12.73
CA THR A 493 34.32 43.60 -13.44
C THR A 493 34.09 45.02 -12.97
N GLU A 494 32.83 45.42 -12.72
CA GLU A 494 32.53 46.76 -12.22
C GLU A 494 33.03 46.94 -10.78
N HIS A 495 32.95 45.88 -9.96
CA HIS A 495 33.51 45.85 -8.60
C HIS A 495 35.03 46.10 -8.61
N LYS A 496 35.80 45.39 -9.44
CA LYS A 496 37.25 45.62 -9.56
C LYS A 496 37.64 46.94 -10.23
N ARG A 497 36.79 47.51 -11.10
CA ARG A 497 37.04 48.85 -11.67
C ARG A 497 36.80 49.96 -10.65
N ALA A 498 35.86 49.78 -9.72
CA ALA A 498 35.74 50.66 -8.56
C ALA A 498 36.97 50.57 -7.64
N GLU A 499 37.47 49.35 -7.40
CA GLU A 499 38.67 49.08 -6.58
C GLU A 499 39.96 49.73 -7.15
N GLU A 500 40.25 49.57 -8.46
CA GLU A 500 41.42 50.19 -9.08
C GLU A 500 41.28 51.74 -9.17
N ALA A 501 40.06 52.26 -9.37
CA ALA A 501 39.81 53.70 -9.37
C ALA A 501 39.96 54.34 -7.98
N LEU A 502 39.62 53.62 -6.92
CA LEU A 502 39.91 54.02 -5.53
C LEU A 502 41.42 54.19 -5.33
N ARG A 503 42.22 53.24 -5.82
CA ARG A 503 43.68 53.22 -5.69
C ARG A 503 44.39 54.40 -6.38
N GLU A 504 43.90 54.87 -7.52
CA GLU A 504 44.44 56.10 -8.16
C GLU A 504 44.08 57.37 -7.35
N SER A 505 42.92 57.38 -6.69
CA SER A 505 42.51 58.49 -5.80
C SER A 505 43.39 58.59 -4.55
N GLU A 506 43.67 57.46 -3.89
CA GLU A 506 44.53 57.35 -2.70
C GLU A 506 45.92 57.97 -2.94
N GLY A 507 46.58 57.61 -4.04
CA GLY A 507 47.92 58.10 -4.38
C GLY A 507 48.00 59.63 -4.52
N ARG A 508 46.89 60.29 -4.91
CA ARG A 508 46.83 61.75 -5.01
C ARG A 508 46.65 62.42 -3.65
N LEU A 509 45.90 61.81 -2.73
CA LEU A 509 45.68 62.33 -1.37
C LEU A 509 47.00 62.37 -0.57
N GLN A 510 47.84 61.34 -0.69
CA GLN A 510 49.04 61.22 0.13
C GLN A 510 50.07 62.35 -0.10
N SER A 511 50.21 62.86 -1.34
CA SER A 511 51.13 63.97 -1.66
C SER A 511 50.75 65.31 -1.00
N VAL A 512 49.47 65.52 -0.67
CA VAL A 512 48.97 66.75 -0.04
C VAL A 512 49.34 66.81 1.44
N LEU A 513 49.36 65.65 2.10
CA LEU A 513 49.65 65.54 3.54
C LEU A 513 51.10 65.94 3.88
N GLU A 514 52.08 65.51 3.06
CA GLU A 514 53.51 65.60 3.42
C GLU A 514 54.09 67.03 3.51
N ASN A 515 53.49 68.01 2.82
CA ASN A 515 54.07 69.35 2.65
C ASN A 515 53.36 70.47 3.44
N THR A 516 52.39 70.12 4.28
CA THR A 516 51.58 71.10 5.05
C THR A 516 52.30 71.60 6.32
N THR A 517 52.01 72.84 6.73
CA THR A 517 52.58 73.46 7.95
C THR A 517 51.77 73.24 9.24
N ALA A 518 50.48 72.91 9.14
CA ALA A 518 49.66 72.50 10.29
C ALA A 518 49.91 71.03 10.64
N VAL A 519 49.55 70.64 11.87
CA VAL A 519 49.64 69.25 12.34
C VAL A 519 48.43 68.50 11.78
N ILE A 520 48.62 67.65 10.76
CA ILE A 520 47.53 66.86 10.14
C ILE A 520 47.69 65.38 10.46
N TYR A 521 46.60 64.77 10.92
CA TYR A 521 46.59 63.38 11.35
C TYR A 521 45.21 62.73 11.23
N VAL A 522 45.20 61.48 10.74
CA VAL A 522 44.04 60.60 10.58
C VAL A 522 44.23 59.43 11.54
N LYS A 523 43.19 59.17 12.31
CA LYS A 523 43.25 58.58 13.64
C LYS A 523 41.86 58.00 13.89
N ASP A 524 41.76 56.68 13.92
CA ASP A 524 40.55 55.93 13.53
C ASP A 524 40.81 55.09 12.27
N LEU A 525 41.38 53.87 12.25
CA LEU A 525 41.96 52.91 13.23
C LEU A 525 42.74 53.57 14.41
N GLU A 526 42.75 53.27 15.71
CA GLU A 526 42.10 52.26 16.60
C GLU A 526 42.18 52.77 18.08
N GLY A 527 41.81 54.03 18.36
CA GLY A 527 42.47 54.88 19.41
C GLY A 527 43.93 55.27 19.03
N CYS A 528 44.43 54.61 17.99
CA CYS A 528 45.74 54.67 17.41
C CYS A 528 45.83 55.65 16.23
N HIS A 529 47.00 55.73 15.59
CA HIS A 529 47.21 56.61 14.43
C HIS A 529 47.24 55.77 13.15
N LEU A 530 46.44 56.15 12.15
CA LEU A 530 46.54 55.60 10.80
C LEU A 530 47.58 56.34 9.97
N ILE A 531 47.46 57.66 9.94
CA ILE A 531 48.21 58.54 9.05
C ILE A 531 48.60 59.77 9.85
N VAL A 532 49.88 60.12 9.84
CA VAL A 532 50.37 61.38 10.41
C VAL A 532 51.20 62.10 9.36
N ASN A 533 51.08 63.42 9.28
CA ASN A 533 51.95 64.20 8.43
C ASN A 533 53.30 64.46 9.12
N ARG A 534 54.28 64.91 8.33
CA ARG A 534 55.64 65.21 8.79
C ARG A 534 55.71 66.20 9.96
N ARG A 535 54.73 67.10 10.11
CA ARG A 535 54.69 68.07 11.22
C ARG A 535 54.31 67.44 12.56
N PHE A 536 53.59 66.33 12.54
CA PHE A 536 53.33 65.53 13.74
C PHE A 536 54.64 64.95 14.31
N GLU A 537 55.51 64.40 13.44
CA GLU A 537 56.82 63.85 13.82
C GLU A 537 57.72 64.91 14.46
N GLU A 538 57.81 66.08 13.81
CA GLU A 538 58.65 67.21 14.25
C GLU A 538 58.14 67.86 15.55
N LEU A 539 56.84 67.78 15.87
CA LEU A 539 56.25 68.32 17.10
C LEU A 539 56.39 67.39 18.31
N PHE A 540 56.19 66.08 18.12
CA PHE A 540 56.17 65.11 19.22
C PHE A 540 57.46 64.28 19.37
N GLY A 541 58.44 64.46 18.47
CA GLY A 541 59.76 63.84 18.59
C GLY A 541 59.79 62.35 18.26
N VAL A 542 58.90 61.88 17.38
CA VAL A 542 58.70 60.45 17.06
C VAL A 542 58.54 60.18 15.57
N ASP A 543 58.94 58.99 15.16
CA ASP A 543 58.91 58.50 13.78
C ASP A 543 57.53 57.91 13.42
N ARG A 544 56.97 58.27 12.25
CA ARG A 544 55.61 57.88 11.83
C ARG A 544 55.37 56.37 11.73
N GLU A 545 56.35 55.58 11.28
CA GLU A 545 56.21 54.11 11.17
C GLU A 545 56.13 53.50 12.57
N SER A 546 56.86 54.08 13.52
CA SER A 546 56.84 53.65 14.92
C SER A 546 55.55 54.01 15.68
N ILE A 547 54.68 54.85 15.11
CA ILE A 547 53.52 55.48 15.79
C ILE A 547 52.15 54.90 15.34
N LYS A 548 52.18 53.99 14.37
CA LYS A 548 51.01 53.41 13.70
C LYS A 548 50.50 52.16 14.42
N GLY A 549 49.19 52.04 14.63
CA GLY A 549 48.65 51.05 15.59
C GLY A 549 49.14 51.28 17.04
N LYS A 550 49.72 52.45 17.28
CA LYS A 550 50.03 53.00 18.60
C LYS A 550 49.25 54.28 18.81
N THR A 551 49.15 54.62 20.08
CA THR A 551 48.34 55.71 20.61
C THR A 551 49.25 56.88 20.99
N VAL A 552 48.71 58.07 21.28
CA VAL A 552 49.57 59.18 21.76
C VAL A 552 50.22 58.80 23.10
N TYR A 553 49.57 57.89 23.85
CA TYR A 553 50.07 57.33 25.09
C TYR A 553 51.41 56.60 24.94
N ASP A 554 51.78 56.12 23.75
CA ASP A 554 53.00 55.34 23.57
C ASP A 554 54.26 56.19 23.36
N PHE A 555 54.12 57.52 23.36
CA PHE A 555 55.24 58.45 23.22
C PHE A 555 55.13 59.76 24.00
N MET A 556 53.95 60.41 24.07
CA MET A 556 53.81 61.57 24.96
C MET A 556 53.72 61.16 26.42
N PRO A 557 53.98 62.13 27.31
CA PRO A 557 53.07 62.59 28.33
C PRO A 557 51.78 61.75 28.42
N LYS A 558 51.77 60.64 29.18
CA LYS A 558 50.70 59.62 29.12
C LYS A 558 49.36 60.10 29.77
N LYS A 559 49.19 61.43 29.85
CA LYS A 559 48.04 62.26 30.28
C LYS A 559 47.74 63.35 29.23
N GLU A 560 48.77 64.01 28.69
CA GLU A 560 48.63 64.99 27.60
C GLU A 560 48.18 64.30 26.29
N ALA A 561 48.50 63.02 26.16
CA ALA A 561 48.00 62.11 25.14
C ALA A 561 46.46 62.05 25.02
N ASP A 562 45.73 62.15 26.13
CA ASP A 562 44.26 62.18 26.13
C ASP A 562 43.73 63.41 25.39
N ILE A 563 44.39 64.57 25.56
CA ILE A 563 43.90 65.86 25.08
C ILE A 563 43.84 65.87 23.54
N CYS A 564 44.87 65.33 22.87
CA CYS A 564 44.86 65.15 21.42
C CYS A 564 43.93 64.01 20.98
N THR A 565 44.16 62.80 21.50
CA THR A 565 43.53 61.53 21.05
C THR A 565 42.09 61.34 21.52
N ALA A 566 41.48 62.39 22.07
CA ALA A 566 40.03 62.49 22.27
C ALA A 566 39.40 63.61 21.42
N ASN A 567 40.11 64.72 21.17
CA ASN A 567 39.48 65.86 20.50
C ASN A 567 39.42 65.72 18.97
N ASP A 568 40.30 64.91 18.34
CA ASP A 568 40.02 64.41 16.97
C ASP A 568 38.77 63.54 16.96
N TRP A 569 38.60 62.76 18.01
CA TRP A 569 37.80 61.55 18.03
C TRP A 569 36.32 61.84 18.23
N ARG A 570 36.02 63.08 18.69
CA ARG A 570 34.79 63.85 18.41
C ARG A 570 34.43 63.95 16.91
N VAL A 571 35.20 63.36 16.00
CA VAL A 571 35.06 63.39 14.54
C VAL A 571 35.25 61.99 13.91
N ILE A 572 35.23 60.92 14.72
CA ILE A 572 34.59 59.64 14.32
C ILE A 572 33.06 59.80 14.46
N ASP A 573 32.64 60.87 15.12
CA ASP A 573 31.34 60.96 15.77
C ASP A 573 30.52 62.15 15.26
N SER A 574 31.01 63.40 15.34
CA SER A 574 30.13 64.57 15.18
C SER A 574 29.61 64.88 13.76
N GLY A 575 30.01 64.12 12.72
CA GLY A 575 29.45 64.19 11.35
C GLY A 575 29.67 65.51 10.59
N LYS A 576 30.20 66.54 11.25
CA LYS A 576 30.42 67.90 10.74
C LYS A 576 31.82 68.39 11.10
N VAL A 577 32.32 69.39 10.38
CA VAL A 577 33.60 70.06 10.68
C VAL A 577 33.59 70.59 12.12
N LEU A 578 34.45 70.03 12.97
CA LEU A 578 34.65 70.45 14.36
C LEU A 578 35.82 71.44 14.41
N GLU A 579 35.49 72.73 14.42
CA GLU A 579 36.44 73.79 14.75
C GLU A 579 36.42 74.03 16.28
N GLU A 580 37.49 73.61 16.97
CA GLU A 580 37.59 73.61 18.44
C GLU A 580 38.94 74.10 18.95
N GLU A 581 39.02 74.47 20.22
CA GLU A 581 40.18 75.18 20.79
C GLU A 581 40.86 74.32 21.91
N GLU A 582 41.80 73.44 21.52
CA GLU A 582 42.48 72.40 22.32
C GLU A 582 43.59 72.93 23.23
N THR A 583 43.49 72.83 24.56
CA THR A 583 44.55 73.35 25.45
C THR A 583 45.58 72.29 25.89
N LEU A 584 46.70 72.22 25.15
CA LEU A 584 47.82 71.30 25.33
C LEU A 584 48.93 71.86 26.24
N PRO A 585 49.35 71.15 27.30
CA PRO A 585 50.59 71.43 28.03
C PRO A 585 51.81 70.93 27.25
N LEU A 586 52.78 71.81 27.01
CA LEU A 586 54.10 71.49 26.46
C LEU A 586 55.18 71.75 27.52
N SER A 587 56.45 71.56 27.18
CA SER A 587 57.58 71.60 28.13
C SER A 587 57.90 73.00 28.69
N ASP A 588 57.24 74.04 28.18
CA ASP A 588 57.42 75.46 28.47
C ASP A 588 56.13 76.22 28.84
N GLY A 589 54.94 75.70 28.52
CA GLY A 589 53.67 76.41 28.75
C GLY A 589 52.38 75.58 28.58
N LEU A 590 51.24 76.26 28.69
CA LEU A 590 49.88 75.71 28.52
C LEU A 590 49.19 76.43 27.36
N HIS A 591 49.07 75.74 26.22
CA HIS A 591 48.78 76.34 24.90
C HIS A 591 47.44 75.88 24.32
N THR A 592 46.54 76.81 23.95
CA THR A 592 45.26 76.50 23.27
C THR A 592 45.45 76.50 21.75
N TYR A 593 44.93 75.49 21.04
CA TYR A 593 45.04 75.32 19.59
C TYR A 593 43.66 75.25 18.92
N LEU A 594 43.35 76.20 18.03
CA LEU A 594 42.26 76.12 17.07
C LEU A 594 42.54 74.97 16.11
N SER A 595 41.90 73.85 16.37
CA SER A 595 41.97 72.66 15.58
C SER A 595 40.69 72.48 14.81
N VAL A 596 40.80 72.54 13.48
CA VAL A 596 39.71 72.29 12.55
C VAL A 596 39.79 70.82 12.18
N LYS A 597 39.11 70.00 12.97
CA LYS A 597 39.09 68.55 12.82
C LYS A 597 37.82 68.18 12.08
N PHE A 598 37.93 67.62 10.88
CA PHE A 598 36.75 67.40 10.03
C PHE A 598 36.58 65.96 9.61
N PRO A 599 35.32 65.53 9.44
CA PRO A 599 34.99 64.16 9.16
C PRO A 599 35.33 63.84 7.71
N LEU A 600 36.12 62.79 7.55
CA LEU A 600 36.24 62.10 6.28
C LEU A 600 35.02 61.18 6.21
N LEU A 601 33.96 61.71 5.61
CA LEU A 601 32.76 60.96 5.26
C LEU A 601 33.06 60.05 4.06
N ASP A 602 32.46 58.87 4.05
CA ASP A 602 32.51 57.87 2.98
C ASP A 602 31.61 58.26 1.79
N ALA A 603 31.40 57.34 0.85
CA ALA A 603 30.72 57.61 -0.41
C ALA A 603 29.20 57.84 -0.25
N GLU A 604 28.61 57.22 0.77
CA GLU A 604 27.21 57.35 1.16
C GLU A 604 26.99 58.61 2.03
N GLY A 605 28.04 59.03 2.75
CA GLY A 605 28.08 60.24 3.56
C GLY A 605 28.24 59.98 5.06
N GLU A 606 28.74 58.79 5.44
CA GLU A 606 28.91 58.33 6.82
C GLU A 606 30.37 58.28 7.29
N LEU A 607 30.58 58.26 8.61
CA LEU A 607 31.83 58.77 9.18
C LEU A 607 32.90 57.71 9.48
N TYR A 608 33.75 57.42 8.49
CA TYR A 608 34.83 56.45 8.65
C TYR A 608 36.08 56.96 9.40
N ALA A 609 36.41 58.26 9.37
CA ALA A 609 37.63 58.75 10.04
C ALA A 609 37.65 60.24 10.45
N THR A 610 38.34 60.51 11.56
CA THR A 610 38.82 61.86 11.90
C THR A 610 39.89 62.31 10.91
N CYS A 611 39.86 63.59 10.50
CA CYS A 611 41.07 64.29 10.06
C CYS A 611 41.29 65.51 10.94
N GLY A 612 42.22 65.42 11.89
CA GLY A 612 42.57 66.52 12.79
C GLY A 612 43.56 67.50 12.16
N ILE A 613 43.31 68.81 12.25
CA ILE A 613 44.23 69.88 11.79
C ILE A 613 44.41 70.97 12.86
N SER A 614 45.44 70.86 13.73
CA SER A 614 45.65 71.77 14.89
C SER A 614 46.56 72.98 14.61
N THR A 615 46.17 74.16 15.12
CA THR A 615 46.84 75.49 14.95
C THR A 615 46.78 76.34 16.24
N ASP A 616 47.84 76.99 16.72
CA ASP A 616 47.86 77.68 18.05
C ASP A 616 47.08 79.03 18.12
N ILE A 617 46.41 79.31 19.25
CA ILE A 617 45.57 80.49 19.59
C ILE A 617 45.56 80.88 21.11
N THR A 618 46.48 80.35 21.90
CA THR A 618 46.51 80.26 23.40
C THR A 618 45.83 81.34 24.28
N GLU A 619 45.88 82.62 23.92
CA GLU A 619 45.46 83.74 24.78
C GLU A 619 43.93 83.86 25.00
N ARG A 620 43.11 83.11 24.25
CA ARG A 620 41.70 83.46 24.01
C ARG A 620 40.65 82.89 24.99
N LYS A 621 40.64 81.58 25.30
CA LYS A 621 39.47 80.90 25.93
C LYS A 621 39.18 81.22 27.40
N LYS A 622 40.11 81.82 28.16
CA LYS A 622 40.12 81.76 29.64
C LYS A 622 39.03 82.58 30.37
N VAL A 623 38.05 83.15 29.68
CA VAL A 623 37.07 84.12 30.24
C VAL A 623 35.61 83.70 30.10
N GLU A 624 35.21 82.94 29.08
CA GLU A 624 33.78 82.73 28.74
C GLU A 624 33.19 81.42 29.27
N GLU A 625 33.98 80.35 29.36
CA GLU A 625 33.48 78.98 29.54
C GLU A 625 32.77 78.74 30.89
N ALA A 626 33.28 79.36 31.97
CA ALA A 626 32.86 79.05 33.34
C ALA A 626 31.43 79.49 33.71
N LEU A 627 30.82 80.41 32.96
CA LEU A 627 29.47 80.93 33.25
C LEU A 627 28.36 80.22 32.45
N ARG A 628 28.74 79.41 31.45
CA ARG A 628 27.83 78.74 30.51
C ARG A 628 27.45 77.34 30.96
N ILE A 629 28.46 76.53 31.30
CA ILE A 629 28.32 75.08 31.51
C ILE A 629 27.26 74.72 32.57
N GLU A 630 27.25 75.38 33.72
CA GLU A 630 26.33 75.07 34.84
C GLU A 630 24.85 75.16 34.41
N LYS A 631 24.52 76.18 33.61
CA LYS A 631 23.15 76.44 33.16
C LYS A 631 22.77 75.51 32.02
N ASP A 632 23.63 75.43 31.00
CA ASP A 632 23.39 74.62 29.81
C ASP A 632 23.34 73.12 30.17
N PHE A 633 24.04 72.67 31.21
CA PHE A 633 23.94 71.30 31.73
C PHE A 633 22.54 70.98 32.29
N ILE A 634 21.99 71.84 33.15
CA ILE A 634 20.65 71.64 33.74
C ILE A 634 19.56 71.75 32.67
N ASP A 635 19.66 72.76 31.81
CA ASP A 635 18.70 72.98 30.73
C ASP A 635 18.80 71.89 29.64
N SER A 636 19.99 71.32 29.38
CA SER A 636 20.13 70.17 28.48
C SER A 636 19.65 68.87 29.12
N ALA A 637 20.10 68.51 30.33
CA ALA A 637 19.80 67.21 30.96
C ALA A 637 18.29 66.96 31.14
N ILE A 638 17.52 68.02 31.40
CA ILE A 638 16.05 67.95 31.48
C ILE A 638 15.42 67.80 30.09
N ASN A 639 15.98 68.41 29.05
CA ASN A 639 15.44 68.42 27.68
C ASN A 639 15.95 67.29 26.77
N THR A 640 17.01 66.57 27.13
CA THR A 640 17.46 65.34 26.45
C THR A 640 16.84 64.08 27.03
N GLN A 641 16.10 64.17 28.13
CA GLN A 641 15.27 63.08 28.60
C GLN A 641 14.11 62.84 27.61
N SER A 642 14.01 61.63 27.08
CA SER A 642 12.95 61.19 26.15
C SER A 642 11.56 61.26 26.80
N ASP A 643 11.50 60.95 28.08
CA ASP A 643 10.28 60.91 28.85
C ASP A 643 9.82 62.35 29.14
N THR A 644 8.52 62.58 29.08
CA THR A 644 7.93 63.89 29.37
C THR A 644 8.20 64.25 30.85
N LEU A 645 8.71 65.44 31.13
CA LEU A 645 9.04 65.88 32.49
C LEU A 645 8.26 67.15 32.81
N PHE A 646 7.60 67.15 33.96
CA PHE A 646 6.80 68.27 34.46
C PHE A 646 7.08 68.56 35.93
N VAL A 647 7.03 69.84 36.30
CA VAL A 647 7.14 70.31 37.69
C VAL A 647 5.99 71.27 37.97
N PHE A 648 5.19 70.97 39.00
CA PHE A 648 4.08 71.82 39.45
C PHE A 648 4.18 72.20 40.93
N ASP A 649 3.65 73.37 41.24
CA ASP A 649 3.57 73.96 42.58
C ASP A 649 2.52 73.25 43.44
N THR A 650 2.89 72.78 44.64
CA THR A 650 2.00 71.99 45.53
C THR A 650 0.87 72.82 46.13
N ALA A 651 1.05 74.13 46.28
CA ALA A 651 0.09 75.01 46.96
C ALA A 651 -0.96 75.61 46.01
N THR A 652 -0.65 75.74 44.73
CA THR A 652 -1.49 76.41 43.71
C THR A 652 -1.90 75.52 42.54
N GLY A 653 -1.27 74.34 42.41
CA GLY A 653 -1.47 73.37 41.33
C GLY A 653 -0.88 73.80 39.98
N LYS A 654 -0.11 74.90 39.95
CA LYS A 654 0.32 75.55 38.70
C LYS A 654 1.61 74.94 38.14
N ALA A 655 1.69 74.84 36.82
CA ALA A 655 2.94 74.58 36.09
C ALA A 655 4.06 75.58 36.47
N LEU A 656 5.26 75.06 36.74
CA LEU A 656 6.47 75.83 37.05
C LEU A 656 7.59 75.60 36.04
N ARG A 657 7.81 74.35 35.60
CA ARG A 657 8.83 73.97 34.62
C ARG A 657 8.40 72.67 33.93
N TRP A 658 8.79 72.50 32.67
CA TRP A 658 8.60 71.29 31.89
C TRP A 658 9.81 71.07 30.97
N ASN A 659 9.87 69.91 30.31
CA ASN A 659 10.84 69.65 29.25
C ASN A 659 10.22 69.71 27.86
N ARG A 660 11.09 69.78 26.86
CA ARG A 660 10.78 69.75 25.43
C ARG A 660 9.90 68.55 25.06
N ALA A 661 10.18 67.37 25.59
CA ALA A 661 9.39 66.17 25.32
C ALA A 661 7.93 66.33 25.76
N PHE A 662 7.64 66.97 26.91
CA PHE A 662 6.25 67.25 27.30
C PHE A 662 5.53 68.15 26.29
N SER A 663 6.15 69.23 25.82
CA SER A 663 5.56 70.13 24.82
C SER A 663 5.35 69.43 23.46
N GLU A 664 6.34 68.65 22.99
CA GLU A 664 6.28 67.94 21.70
C GLU A 664 5.31 66.76 21.69
N VAL A 665 5.21 65.99 22.80
CA VAL A 665 4.30 64.84 22.91
C VAL A 665 2.86 65.27 23.18
N SER A 666 2.63 66.31 23.99
CA SER A 666 1.27 66.76 24.33
C SER A 666 0.64 67.69 23.28
N GLY A 667 1.45 68.37 22.46
CA GLY A 667 1.00 69.31 21.43
C GLY A 667 0.53 70.68 21.96
N TYR A 668 0.61 70.92 23.27
CA TYR A 668 0.36 72.24 23.85
C TYR A 668 1.59 73.14 23.74
N SER A 669 1.38 74.44 23.53
CA SER A 669 2.47 75.41 23.52
C SER A 669 2.92 75.79 24.93
N ASP A 670 4.18 76.20 25.07
CA ASP A 670 4.78 76.64 26.34
C ASP A 670 3.95 77.73 27.05
N GLU A 671 3.28 78.62 26.31
CA GLU A 671 2.39 79.65 26.86
C GLU A 671 1.09 79.08 27.44
N GLU A 672 0.50 78.07 26.77
CA GLU A 672 -0.70 77.37 27.24
C GLU A 672 -0.37 76.49 28.46
N ILE A 673 0.73 75.73 28.37
CA ILE A 673 1.27 74.90 29.45
C ILE A 673 1.55 75.76 30.70
N GLY A 674 2.20 76.92 30.52
CA GLY A 674 2.47 77.88 31.58
C GLY A 674 1.23 78.52 32.22
N ALA A 675 0.03 78.30 31.68
CA ALA A 675 -1.25 78.71 32.23
C ALA A 675 -2.07 77.55 32.85
N MET A 676 -1.67 76.29 32.63
CA MET A 676 -2.38 75.10 33.13
C MET A 676 -2.33 74.92 34.65
N LYS A 677 -3.26 74.10 35.14
CA LYS A 677 -3.24 73.52 36.48
C LYS A 677 -3.44 72.01 36.43
N ALA A 678 -2.66 71.28 37.22
CA ALA A 678 -2.86 69.86 37.45
C ALA A 678 -3.95 69.64 38.53
N PRO A 679 -4.75 68.56 38.45
CA PRO A 679 -4.74 67.52 37.40
C PRO A 679 -5.69 67.82 36.21
N ASP A 680 -6.62 68.77 36.36
CA ASP A 680 -7.87 68.92 35.59
C ASP A 680 -7.75 69.22 34.06
N SER A 681 -6.55 69.22 33.45
CA SER A 681 -6.33 69.82 32.12
C SER A 681 -5.73 68.93 31.02
N TYR A 682 -5.25 67.72 31.31
CA TYR A 682 -4.60 66.84 30.31
C TYR A 682 -4.73 65.32 30.59
N TYR A 683 -5.71 64.92 31.40
CA TYR A 683 -6.12 63.52 31.61
C TYR A 683 -7.59 63.34 31.20
N SER A 684 -8.01 62.11 30.89
CA SER A 684 -9.41 61.78 30.64
C SER A 684 -10.26 61.88 31.93
N ASP A 685 -11.58 62.06 31.82
CA ASP A 685 -12.49 62.07 32.99
C ASP A 685 -12.39 60.77 33.83
N GLU A 686 -12.09 59.64 33.19
CA GLU A 686 -11.91 58.34 33.85
C GLU A 686 -10.53 58.23 34.54
N ASP A 687 -9.50 58.88 33.96
CA ASP A 687 -8.15 58.94 34.52
C ASP A 687 -7.99 60.00 35.61
N LEU A 688 -8.76 61.09 35.61
CA LEU A 688 -8.80 62.07 36.69
C LEU A 688 -9.15 61.41 38.04
N GLN A 689 -10.05 60.43 38.04
CA GLN A 689 -10.40 59.68 39.25
C GLN A 689 -9.26 58.79 39.75
N LYS A 690 -8.46 58.23 38.82
CA LYS A 690 -7.24 57.46 39.14
C LYS A 690 -6.15 58.40 39.68
N ALA A 691 -5.90 59.52 38.98
CA ALA A 691 -4.94 60.55 39.35
C ALA A 691 -5.19 61.17 40.74
N ALA A 692 -6.45 61.33 41.15
CA ALA A 692 -6.79 61.76 42.51
C ALA A 692 -6.25 60.78 43.58
N SER A 693 -6.54 59.48 43.44
CA SER A 693 -6.04 58.46 44.38
C SER A 693 -4.51 58.29 44.33
N TYR A 694 -3.90 58.54 43.17
CA TYR A 694 -2.46 58.58 42.99
C TYR A 694 -1.81 59.72 43.79
N LEU A 695 -2.37 60.93 43.74
CA LEU A 695 -1.89 62.09 44.50
C LEU A 695 -2.00 61.90 46.02
N GLU A 696 -3.06 61.26 46.51
CA GLU A 696 -3.16 60.86 47.93
C GLU A 696 -2.03 59.88 48.31
N SER A 697 -1.78 58.86 47.46
CA SER A 697 -0.70 57.90 47.70
C SER A 697 0.71 58.52 47.66
N LEU A 698 0.89 59.57 46.85
CA LEU A 698 2.14 60.32 46.74
C LEU A 698 2.42 61.13 48.03
N GLN A 699 1.39 61.71 48.65
CA GLN A 699 1.53 62.40 49.93
C GLN A 699 1.89 61.46 51.08
N GLU A 700 1.39 60.22 51.07
CA GLU A 700 1.72 59.21 52.10
C GLU A 700 3.15 58.63 51.92
N LYS A 701 3.61 58.44 50.67
CA LYS A 701 4.81 57.64 50.36
C LYS A 701 6.00 58.43 49.81
N GLY A 702 5.82 59.70 49.44
CA GLY A 702 6.86 60.57 48.88
C GLY A 702 7.16 60.36 47.38
N ALA A 703 6.98 59.13 46.88
CA ALA A 703 7.09 58.78 45.46
C ALA A 703 6.06 57.69 45.07
N ALA A 704 5.57 57.71 43.81
CA ALA A 704 4.59 56.74 43.29
C ALA A 704 4.65 56.64 41.75
N THR A 705 4.20 55.50 41.20
CA THR A 705 4.08 55.26 39.73
C THR A 705 2.67 54.80 39.36
N ILE A 706 2.16 55.23 38.19
CA ILE A 706 0.83 54.86 37.65
C ILE A 706 0.81 54.95 36.11
N GLU A 707 0.03 54.09 35.42
CA GLU A 707 -0.29 54.27 33.99
C GLU A 707 -1.55 55.15 33.84
N LEU A 708 -1.48 56.20 33.02
CA LEU A 708 -2.60 57.10 32.66
C LEU A 708 -2.46 57.52 31.18
N ASP A 709 -3.57 57.77 30.50
CA ASP A 709 -3.54 58.33 29.15
C ASP A 709 -3.33 59.85 29.19
N LEU A 710 -2.29 60.33 28.50
CA LEU A 710 -2.05 61.75 28.25
C LEU A 710 -2.97 62.24 27.13
N LEU A 711 -3.86 63.18 27.44
CA LEU A 711 -4.75 63.80 26.45
C LEU A 711 -4.02 64.93 25.72
N THR A 712 -3.62 64.66 24.48
CA THR A 712 -3.01 65.64 23.58
C THR A 712 -4.00 66.74 23.16
N LYS A 713 -3.47 67.89 22.74
CA LYS A 713 -4.25 69.04 22.27
C LYS A 713 -5.22 68.72 21.12
N ASP A 714 -4.86 67.78 20.25
CA ASP A 714 -5.66 67.34 19.11
C ASP A 714 -6.72 66.26 19.49
N GLY A 715 -6.80 65.88 20.77
CA GLY A 715 -7.78 64.92 21.28
C GLY A 715 -7.37 63.46 21.19
N ASN A 716 -6.11 63.15 20.89
CA ASN A 716 -5.57 61.79 20.94
C ASN A 716 -5.09 61.45 22.36
N ASN A 717 -5.33 60.23 22.82
CA ASN A 717 -4.74 59.68 24.05
C ASN A 717 -3.39 59.02 23.74
N ILE A 718 -2.35 59.35 24.51
CA ILE A 718 -1.04 58.67 24.47
C ILE A 718 -0.86 57.89 25.79
N PRO A 719 -0.76 56.54 25.75
CA PRO A 719 -0.63 55.74 26.96
C PRO A 719 0.74 55.98 27.61
N THR A 720 0.73 56.49 28.85
CA THR A 720 1.93 57.03 29.51
C THR A 720 2.11 56.47 30.92
N GLU A 721 3.30 55.98 31.24
CA GLU A 721 3.68 55.57 32.61
C GLU A 721 4.24 56.78 33.37
N TYR A 722 3.50 57.29 34.36
CA TYR A 722 3.87 58.43 35.19
C TYR A 722 4.51 58.01 36.51
N SER A 723 5.75 58.42 36.74
CA SER A 723 6.43 58.36 38.04
C SER A 723 6.61 59.77 38.62
N ALA A 724 6.18 59.99 39.86
CA ALA A 724 6.22 61.30 40.52
C ALA A 724 6.94 61.24 41.87
N SER A 725 7.46 62.38 42.31
CA SER A 725 8.15 62.57 43.58
C SER A 725 7.95 63.98 44.14
N LEU A 726 7.89 64.10 45.47
CA LEU A 726 7.74 65.39 46.15
C LEU A 726 9.09 66.06 46.43
N ILE A 727 9.25 67.30 45.96
CA ILE A 727 10.37 68.19 46.29
C ILE A 727 9.94 69.09 47.46
N LYS A 728 10.83 69.20 48.46
CA LYS A 728 10.59 69.91 49.71
C LYS A 728 11.52 71.11 49.89
N ASN A 729 11.13 72.06 50.74
CA ASN A 729 11.98 73.16 51.19
C ASN A 729 12.93 72.74 52.33
N ASP A 730 13.81 73.65 52.76
CA ASP A 730 14.75 73.46 53.89
C ASP A 730 14.06 73.20 55.26
N VAL A 731 12.73 73.25 55.31
CA VAL A 731 11.87 73.02 56.49
C VAL A 731 11.06 71.72 56.37
N ASP A 732 11.37 70.88 55.38
CA ASP A 732 10.73 69.59 55.05
C ASP A 732 9.25 69.68 54.60
N GLU A 733 8.76 70.89 54.27
CA GLU A 733 7.43 71.09 53.68
C GLU A 733 7.47 70.86 52.15
N PRO A 734 6.51 70.13 51.55
CA PRO A 734 6.47 69.89 50.11
C PRO A 734 6.07 71.15 49.34
N ILE A 735 6.97 71.65 48.48
CA ILE A 735 6.78 72.87 47.69
C ILE A 735 6.48 72.60 46.21
N GLN A 736 6.95 71.48 45.67
CA GLN A 736 6.78 71.13 44.26
C GLN A 736 6.61 69.60 44.12
N VAL A 737 5.90 69.17 43.08
CA VAL A 737 5.95 67.79 42.59
C VAL A 737 6.71 67.79 41.28
N ILE A 738 7.66 66.88 41.13
CA ILE A 738 8.22 66.50 39.84
C ILE A 738 7.54 65.22 39.36
N SER A 739 7.17 65.17 38.09
CA SER A 739 6.54 64.03 37.43
C SER A 739 7.22 63.75 36.10
N ILE A 740 7.48 62.47 35.84
CA ILE A 740 8.08 61.95 34.62
C ILE A 740 7.09 60.99 33.99
N GLY A 741 6.55 61.31 32.82
CA GLY A 741 5.63 60.49 32.04
C GLY A 741 6.34 59.87 30.84
N ARG A 742 6.54 58.55 30.86
CA ARG A 742 7.18 57.80 29.79
C ARG A 742 6.14 57.25 28.81
N ASP A 743 6.28 57.58 27.52
CA ASP A 743 5.48 56.96 26.46
C ASP A 743 5.83 55.47 26.35
N ILE A 744 4.79 54.62 26.38
CA ILE A 744 4.90 53.17 26.26
C ILE A 744 4.32 52.64 24.93
N THR A 745 4.08 53.51 23.94
CA THR A 745 3.51 53.17 22.63
C THR A 745 4.35 52.18 21.84
N GLU A 746 5.68 52.34 21.74
CA GLU A 746 6.53 51.35 21.05
C GLU A 746 6.54 50.01 21.78
N ARG A 747 6.54 50.02 23.12
CA ARG A 747 6.44 48.81 23.93
C ARG A 747 5.11 48.09 23.70
N LYS A 748 3.99 48.81 23.74
CA LYS A 748 2.66 48.24 23.46
C LYS A 748 2.56 47.72 22.02
N LYS A 749 3.14 48.42 21.02
CA LYS A 749 3.25 47.91 19.64
C LYS A 749 4.10 46.64 19.52
N ALA A 750 5.26 46.56 20.19
CA ALA A 750 6.11 45.37 20.14
C ALA A 750 5.47 44.18 20.89
N GLU A 751 4.78 44.42 22.00
CA GLU A 751 3.97 43.42 22.69
C GLU A 751 2.78 42.96 21.81
N GLU A 752 2.12 43.87 21.08
CA GLU A 752 1.07 43.57 20.11
C GLU A 752 1.57 42.84 18.85
N GLU A 753 2.73 43.17 18.29
CA GLU A 753 3.31 42.49 17.13
C GLU A 753 3.77 41.07 17.48
N LEU A 754 4.39 40.90 18.66
CA LEU A 754 4.77 39.58 19.17
C LEU A 754 3.53 38.71 19.42
N ASP A 755 2.47 39.28 20.01
CA ASP A 755 1.22 38.56 20.22
C ASP A 755 0.41 38.35 18.92
N HIS A 756 0.51 39.26 17.94
CA HIS A 756 -0.06 39.08 16.61
C HIS A 756 0.63 37.94 15.85
N SER A 757 1.97 37.91 15.83
CA SER A 757 2.76 36.83 15.25
C SER A 757 2.46 35.49 15.93
N ARG A 758 2.38 35.48 17.26
CA ARG A 758 1.98 34.31 18.06
C ARG A 758 0.55 33.85 17.74
N ARG A 759 -0.42 34.77 17.69
CA ARG A 759 -1.81 34.48 17.29
C ARG A 759 -1.91 33.97 15.85
N MET A 760 -1.11 34.50 14.93
CA MET A 760 -1.06 34.03 13.53
C MET A 760 -0.54 32.59 13.44
N LEU A 761 0.58 32.28 14.11
CA LEU A 761 1.13 30.92 14.14
C LEU A 761 0.17 29.92 14.79
N LEU A 762 -0.47 30.29 15.91
CA LEU A 762 -1.50 29.46 16.54
C LEU A 762 -2.72 29.27 15.62
N THR A 763 -3.18 30.31 14.93
CA THR A 763 -4.30 30.23 13.99
C THR A 763 -3.98 29.30 12.83
N VAL A 764 -2.76 29.35 12.27
CA VAL A 764 -2.32 28.42 11.20
C VAL A 764 -2.28 26.99 11.72
N LEU A 765 -1.74 26.76 12.93
CA LEU A 765 -1.69 25.42 13.54
C LEU A 765 -3.07 24.84 13.88
N ASP A 766 -4.05 25.68 14.25
CA ASP A 766 -5.41 25.24 14.61
C ASP A 766 -6.39 25.16 13.42
N THR A 767 -6.07 25.76 12.27
CA THR A 767 -6.91 25.71 11.07
C THR A 767 -6.55 24.61 10.08
N ILE A 768 -5.34 24.06 10.14
CA ILE A 768 -4.97 22.87 9.35
C ILE A 768 -5.76 21.62 9.80
N PRO A 769 -6.24 20.75 8.89
CA PRO A 769 -6.99 19.54 9.24
C PRO A 769 -6.12 18.43 9.87
N VAL A 770 -4.82 18.69 10.04
CA VAL A 770 -3.80 17.77 10.54
C VAL A 770 -3.58 18.05 12.03
N ARG A 771 -3.48 16.99 12.84
CA ARG A 771 -3.12 17.09 14.26
C ARG A 771 -1.61 17.25 14.36
N VAL A 772 -1.15 18.18 15.18
CA VAL A 772 0.28 18.51 15.35
C VAL A 772 0.65 18.46 16.82
N PHE A 773 1.76 17.81 17.15
CA PHE A 773 2.32 17.75 18.50
C PHE A 773 3.84 17.76 18.49
N TRP A 774 4.45 18.26 19.56
CA TRP A 774 5.89 18.15 19.75
C TRP A 774 6.25 17.77 21.19
N LYS A 775 7.35 17.04 21.35
CA LYS A 775 7.83 16.49 22.62
C LYS A 775 9.29 16.83 22.87
N ASP A 776 9.71 16.83 24.13
CA ASP A 776 11.12 16.90 24.54
C ASP A 776 11.85 15.55 24.34
N LEU A 777 13.16 15.52 24.64
CA LEU A 777 13.98 14.31 24.61
C LEU A 777 13.54 13.23 25.63
N ASN A 778 12.76 13.59 26.65
CA ASN A 778 12.19 12.64 27.62
C ASN A 778 10.82 12.10 27.16
N LEU A 779 10.35 12.53 25.99
CA LEU A 779 9.04 12.25 25.40
C LEU A 779 7.86 12.79 26.24
N ASN A 780 8.05 13.91 26.91
CA ASN A 780 6.97 14.73 27.48
C ASN A 780 6.47 15.72 26.42
N TYR A 781 5.17 15.97 26.35
CA TYR A 781 4.60 16.94 25.42
C TYR A 781 5.03 18.38 25.77
N LEU A 782 5.60 19.09 24.80
CA LEU A 782 5.94 20.51 24.87
C LEU A 782 4.82 21.41 24.33
N GLY A 783 3.96 20.86 23.47
CA GLY A 783 2.77 21.53 22.95
C GLY A 783 2.10 20.73 21.83
N CYS A 784 0.94 21.22 21.41
CA CYS A 784 0.15 20.65 20.31
C CYS A 784 -0.81 21.70 19.73
N ASN A 785 -1.53 21.35 18.67
CA ASN A 785 -2.68 22.12 18.19
C ASN A 785 -4.01 21.67 18.85
N THR A 786 -5.04 22.51 18.77
CA THR A 786 -6.38 22.26 19.35
C THR A 786 -7.04 20.98 18.84
N ALA A 787 -6.74 20.56 17.60
CA ALA A 787 -7.18 19.28 17.07
C ALA A 787 -6.58 18.09 17.85
N PHE A 788 -5.26 18.09 18.09
CA PHE A 788 -4.59 17.05 18.87
C PHE A 788 -5.00 17.06 20.34
N ALA A 789 -5.18 18.25 20.93
CA ALA A 789 -5.63 18.40 22.32
C ALA A 789 -6.99 17.71 22.55
N ARG A 790 -7.95 17.96 21.64
CA ARG A 790 -9.29 17.37 21.67
C ARG A 790 -9.25 15.85 21.57
N ASP A 791 -8.47 15.32 20.63
CA ASP A 791 -8.32 13.87 20.42
C ASP A 791 -7.57 13.20 21.59
N GLY A 792 -6.71 13.94 22.30
CA GLY A 792 -6.10 13.53 23.57
C GLY A 792 -7.06 13.53 24.77
N GLY A 793 -8.28 14.06 24.62
CA GLY A 793 -9.27 14.20 25.71
C GLY A 793 -9.08 15.46 26.57
N LEU A 794 -8.50 16.53 26.03
CA LEU A 794 -8.22 17.79 26.72
C LEU A 794 -9.03 18.95 26.11
N ASP A 795 -9.49 19.87 26.96
CA ASP A 795 -10.29 21.02 26.53
C ASP A 795 -9.47 22.10 25.80
N SER A 796 -8.15 22.11 25.97
CA SER A 796 -7.24 23.13 25.42
C SER A 796 -5.80 22.62 25.30
N PRO A 797 -4.96 23.15 24.38
CA PRO A 797 -3.58 22.69 24.18
C PRO A 797 -2.67 22.83 25.41
N GLU A 798 -2.84 23.86 26.23
CA GLU A 798 -1.96 24.16 27.38
C GLU A 798 -2.00 23.04 28.43
N LYS A 799 -3.13 22.32 28.52
CA LYS A 799 -3.31 21.20 29.46
C LYS A 799 -2.46 19.98 29.12
N ILE A 800 -1.82 19.94 27.94
CA ILE A 800 -0.95 18.84 27.53
C ILE A 800 0.50 19.01 27.98
N ILE A 801 0.93 20.25 28.26
CA ILE A 801 2.33 20.57 28.47
C ILE A 801 2.84 19.85 29.73
N GLY A 802 3.93 19.09 29.58
CA GLY A 802 4.50 18.26 30.64
C GLY A 802 3.80 16.91 30.88
N ARG A 803 2.78 16.53 30.09
CA ARG A 803 2.21 15.17 30.12
C ARG A 803 3.07 14.18 29.32
N ASP A 804 2.84 12.90 29.56
CA ASP A 804 3.30 11.80 28.71
C ASP A 804 2.14 11.13 27.95
N ASP A 805 2.46 10.12 27.15
CA ASP A 805 1.49 9.33 26.38
C ASP A 805 0.56 8.45 27.22
N TYR A 806 0.95 8.13 28.46
CA TYR A 806 0.13 7.31 29.37
C TYR A 806 -0.99 8.14 30.02
N GLY A 807 -0.81 9.47 30.10
CA GLY A 807 -1.79 10.43 30.61
C GLY A 807 -2.83 10.94 29.59
N LEU A 808 -3.01 10.25 28.46
CA LEU A 808 -3.89 10.61 27.33
C LEU A 808 -4.76 9.43 26.86
N ALA A 809 -5.72 9.68 25.96
CA ALA A 809 -6.72 8.70 25.50
C ALA A 809 -6.10 7.37 24.99
N TRP A 810 -5.01 7.45 24.25
CA TRP A 810 -4.26 6.33 23.66
C TRP A 810 -3.23 5.68 24.60
N SER A 811 -3.52 5.68 25.91
CA SER A 811 -2.66 5.11 26.97
C SER A 811 -2.30 3.62 26.77
N LYS A 812 -3.04 2.86 25.95
CA LYS A 812 -2.71 1.46 25.61
C LYS A 812 -1.59 1.40 24.56
N GLU A 813 -1.65 2.30 23.58
CA GLU A 813 -0.76 2.40 22.43
C GLU A 813 0.53 3.19 22.75
N ALA A 814 0.49 4.00 23.82
CA ALA A 814 1.58 4.82 24.36
C ALA A 814 2.98 4.18 24.33
N LYS A 815 3.11 2.90 24.70
CA LYS A 815 4.39 2.19 24.68
C LYS A 815 4.97 2.03 23.26
N THR A 816 4.11 1.82 22.26
CA THR A 816 4.49 1.72 20.85
C THR A 816 4.90 3.09 20.32
N TYR A 817 4.11 4.14 20.61
CA TYR A 817 4.41 5.49 20.15
C TYR A 817 5.74 6.00 20.71
N ARG A 818 6.00 5.82 22.02
CA ARG A 818 7.28 6.19 22.63
C ARG A 818 8.46 5.44 22.02
N ALA A 819 8.29 4.16 21.67
CA ALA A 819 9.35 3.36 21.02
C ALA A 819 9.62 3.77 19.56
N ASP A 820 8.66 4.38 18.86
CA ASP A 820 8.89 5.03 17.56
C ASP A 820 9.51 6.43 17.72
N ASP A 821 9.05 7.21 18.70
CA ASP A 821 9.56 8.55 18.98
C ASP A 821 11.05 8.51 19.38
N THR A 822 11.42 7.57 20.27
CA THR A 822 12.82 7.30 20.63
C THR A 822 13.68 7.00 19.40
N LYS A 823 13.21 6.17 18.46
CA LYS A 823 13.98 5.86 17.24
C LYS A 823 14.24 7.09 16.38
N VAL A 824 13.22 7.93 16.17
CA VAL A 824 13.36 9.17 15.37
C VAL A 824 14.36 10.12 16.02
N ILE A 825 14.41 10.18 17.35
CA ILE A 825 15.40 10.97 18.10
C ILE A 825 16.81 10.34 18.05
N GLU A 826 16.92 9.01 18.20
CA GLU A 826 18.20 8.29 18.25
C GLU A 826 18.88 8.14 16.88
N SER A 827 18.13 7.91 15.79
CA SER A 827 18.70 7.81 14.43
C SER A 827 18.75 9.13 13.68
N GLY A 828 17.90 10.10 14.06
CA GLY A 828 17.70 11.33 13.30
C GLY A 828 16.96 11.16 11.98
N GLU A 829 16.45 9.96 11.68
CA GLU A 829 15.72 9.66 10.44
C GLU A 829 14.24 10.06 10.55
N VAL A 830 13.68 10.57 9.45
CA VAL A 830 12.26 10.92 9.36
C VAL A 830 11.40 9.67 9.06
N LYS A 831 10.30 9.49 9.80
CA LYS A 831 9.34 8.39 9.60
C LYS A 831 8.03 8.96 9.09
N LEU A 832 7.83 8.98 7.77
CA LEU A 832 6.75 9.71 7.11
C LEU A 832 5.60 8.83 6.63
N ASN A 833 4.39 9.37 6.66
CA ASN A 833 3.16 8.90 6.00
C ASN A 833 2.80 7.43 6.21
N TYR A 834 3.09 6.88 7.39
CA TYR A 834 2.79 5.49 7.71
C TYR A 834 1.39 5.36 8.35
N GLU A 835 0.66 4.29 8.02
CA GLU A 835 -0.65 4.02 8.63
C GLU A 835 -0.50 3.32 9.98
N GLU A 836 -1.21 3.80 11.00
CA GLU A 836 -1.33 3.17 12.32
C GLU A 836 -2.76 3.24 12.86
N GLN A 837 -3.03 2.53 13.96
CA GLN A 837 -4.33 2.58 14.65
C GLN A 837 -4.18 3.23 16.03
N GLN A 838 -5.25 3.88 16.50
CA GLN A 838 -5.30 4.56 17.80
C GLN A 838 -6.65 4.38 18.49
N SER A 839 -6.65 4.19 19.81
CA SER A 839 -7.86 4.31 20.64
C SER A 839 -8.24 5.79 20.80
N SER A 840 -9.40 6.20 20.28
CA SER A 840 -10.01 7.51 20.56
C SER A 840 -10.48 7.64 22.02
N PRO A 841 -10.79 8.86 22.51
CA PRO A 841 -11.36 9.07 23.86
C PRO A 841 -12.65 8.29 24.16
N THR A 842 -13.43 7.95 23.12
CA THR A 842 -14.68 7.18 23.24
C THR A 842 -14.46 5.65 23.16
N GLY A 843 -13.23 5.21 22.85
CA GLY A 843 -12.88 3.81 22.67
C GLY A 843 -13.08 3.26 21.26
N GLU A 844 -13.53 4.07 20.30
CA GLU A 844 -13.52 3.70 18.87
C GLU A 844 -12.08 3.67 18.33
N ALA A 845 -11.77 2.72 17.46
CA ALA A 845 -10.46 2.59 16.82
C ALA A 845 -10.38 3.49 15.58
N LEU A 846 -9.53 4.53 15.66
CA LEU A 846 -9.20 5.40 14.54
C LEU A 846 -8.08 4.79 13.69
N TRP A 847 -8.12 5.03 12.39
CA TRP A 847 -7.02 4.86 11.46
C TRP A 847 -6.34 6.19 11.23
N LEU A 848 -5.05 6.27 11.53
CA LEU A 848 -4.25 7.49 11.41
C LEU A 848 -3.19 7.33 10.32
N ARG A 849 -2.96 8.39 9.55
CA ARG A 849 -1.77 8.55 8.70
C ARG A 849 -0.79 9.47 9.43
N THR A 850 0.30 8.91 9.94
CA THR A 850 1.24 9.60 10.83
C THR A 850 2.59 9.88 10.15
N SER A 851 3.15 11.05 10.46
CA SER A 851 4.52 11.47 10.12
C SER A 851 5.24 11.99 11.36
N LYS A 852 6.50 11.58 11.57
CA LYS A 852 7.35 11.97 12.69
C LYS A 852 8.73 12.41 12.20
N VAL A 853 9.22 13.55 12.68
CA VAL A 853 10.51 14.14 12.30
C VAL A 853 11.27 14.63 13.54
N PRO A 854 12.62 14.61 13.56
CA PRO A 854 13.38 15.17 14.68
C PRO A 854 13.16 16.68 14.78
N LEU A 855 12.75 17.16 15.96
CA LEU A 855 12.66 18.59 16.24
C LEU A 855 14.08 19.11 16.55
N LYS A 856 14.48 20.20 15.89
CA LYS A 856 15.83 20.77 16.02
C LYS A 856 15.82 22.21 16.54
N ASN A 857 16.88 22.60 17.25
CA ASN A 857 17.11 24.00 17.61
C ASN A 857 17.74 24.79 16.44
N GLY A 858 17.93 26.10 16.62
CA GLY A 858 18.56 26.99 15.62
C GLY A 858 20.03 26.69 15.29
N VAL A 859 20.67 25.76 16.01
CA VAL A 859 22.04 25.27 15.77
C VAL A 859 22.03 23.91 15.04
N GLY A 860 20.85 23.31 14.84
CA GLY A 860 20.65 22.04 14.15
C GLY A 860 20.68 20.79 15.04
N GLU A 861 20.85 20.96 16.36
CA GLU A 861 20.85 19.87 17.35
C GLU A 861 19.42 19.35 17.58
N ILE A 862 19.26 18.03 17.75
CA ILE A 862 17.96 17.41 18.04
C ILE A 862 17.58 17.70 19.49
N ILE A 863 16.43 18.37 19.68
CA ILE A 863 15.86 18.74 20.99
C ILE A 863 14.58 17.95 21.32
N GLY A 864 14.13 17.08 20.42
CA GLY A 864 12.92 16.29 20.60
C GLY A 864 12.35 15.73 19.29
N VAL A 865 11.04 15.50 19.25
CA VAL A 865 10.31 15.03 18.07
C VAL A 865 9.11 15.93 17.77
N LEU A 866 8.91 16.24 16.50
CA LEU A 866 7.69 16.85 15.95
C LEU A 866 6.90 15.74 15.25
N GLY A 867 5.65 15.54 15.66
CA GLY A 867 4.75 14.55 15.11
C GLY A 867 3.49 15.19 14.54
N THR A 868 2.98 14.59 13.47
CA THR A 868 1.75 15.01 12.80
C THR A 868 0.92 13.80 12.41
N TYR A 869 -0.40 13.86 12.54
CA TYR A 869 -1.27 12.81 11.99
C TYR A 869 -2.59 13.35 11.43
N GLU A 870 -3.15 12.59 10.50
CA GLU A 870 -4.44 12.80 9.86
C GLU A 870 -5.35 11.60 10.12
N ASP A 871 -6.61 11.85 10.46
CA ASP A 871 -7.61 10.79 10.61
C ASP A 871 -8.15 10.37 9.23
N ILE A 872 -7.89 9.11 8.86
CA ILE A 872 -8.35 8.50 7.60
C ILE A 872 -9.46 7.47 7.83
N THR A 873 -10.07 7.44 9.02
CA THR A 873 -11.07 6.45 9.44
C THR A 873 -12.31 6.44 8.55
N GLU A 874 -12.83 7.61 8.18
CA GLU A 874 -14.00 7.70 7.27
C GLU A 874 -13.68 7.12 5.90
N ARG A 875 -12.52 7.46 5.33
CA ARG A 875 -12.02 6.89 4.08
C ARG A 875 -11.89 5.37 4.17
N LYS A 876 -11.28 4.83 5.23
CA LYS A 876 -11.17 3.37 5.45
C LYS A 876 -12.54 2.70 5.63
N LYS A 877 -13.52 3.37 6.27
CA LYS A 877 -14.91 2.90 6.39
C LYS A 877 -15.60 2.82 5.02
N VAL A 878 -15.43 3.83 4.16
CA VAL A 878 -15.97 3.83 2.79
C VAL A 878 -15.30 2.76 1.91
N GLU A 879 -13.96 2.66 1.94
CA GLU A 879 -13.21 1.62 1.22
C GLU A 879 -13.66 0.21 1.63
N GLU A 880 -13.80 -0.05 2.93
CA GLU A 880 -14.28 -1.34 3.47
C GLU A 880 -15.78 -1.59 3.22
N GLN A 881 -16.63 -0.56 3.20
CA GLN A 881 -18.04 -0.68 2.85
C GLN A 881 -18.21 -1.02 1.36
N ASN A 882 -17.49 -0.34 0.47
CA ASN A 882 -17.49 -0.64 -0.97
C ASN A 882 -16.96 -2.05 -1.24
N ARG A 883 -15.89 -2.47 -0.53
CA ARG A 883 -15.37 -3.85 -0.60
C ARG A 883 -16.41 -4.89 -0.16
N LYS A 884 -17.18 -4.62 0.90
CA LYS A 884 -18.28 -5.49 1.37
C LYS A 884 -19.45 -5.54 0.40
N LEU A 885 -19.86 -4.41 -0.17
CA LEU A 885 -20.96 -4.33 -1.14
C LEU A 885 -20.60 -5.05 -2.44
N SER A 886 -19.38 -4.82 -2.97
CA SER A 886 -18.84 -5.58 -4.10
C SER A 886 -18.84 -7.09 -3.80
N GLN A 887 -18.28 -7.52 -2.67
CA GLN A 887 -18.27 -8.94 -2.31
C GLN A 887 -19.69 -9.54 -2.16
N ALA A 888 -20.68 -8.77 -1.70
CA ALA A 888 -22.07 -9.23 -1.62
C ALA A 888 -22.73 -9.42 -2.99
N VAL A 889 -22.41 -8.59 -3.99
CA VAL A 889 -22.90 -8.72 -5.37
C VAL A 889 -22.18 -9.87 -6.10
N GLU A 890 -20.85 -9.96 -5.95
CA GLU A 890 -20.01 -11.03 -6.50
C GLU A 890 -20.40 -12.42 -5.98
N GLN A 891 -20.79 -12.52 -4.70
CA GLN A 891 -21.20 -13.78 -4.05
C GLN A 891 -22.71 -14.03 -4.07
N SER A 892 -23.49 -13.19 -4.77
CA SER A 892 -24.93 -13.38 -4.91
C SER A 892 -25.26 -14.63 -5.74
N LEU A 893 -26.16 -15.47 -5.21
CA LEU A 893 -26.75 -16.62 -5.93
C LEU A 893 -27.92 -16.21 -6.83
N GLU A 894 -28.27 -14.92 -6.87
CA GLU A 894 -29.11 -14.32 -7.91
C GLU A 894 -28.22 -13.64 -8.95
N CYS A 895 -28.64 -13.72 -10.22
CA CYS A 895 -27.93 -13.17 -11.36
C CYS A 895 -28.14 -11.64 -11.39
N VAL A 896 -27.06 -10.89 -11.18
CA VAL A 896 -27.06 -9.42 -11.15
C VAL A 896 -26.43 -8.88 -12.43
N VAL A 897 -27.13 -7.96 -13.09
CA VAL A 897 -26.70 -7.27 -14.32
C VAL A 897 -26.93 -5.77 -14.15
N ILE A 898 -25.92 -4.96 -14.44
CA ILE A 898 -26.04 -3.50 -14.49
C ILE A 898 -25.88 -3.05 -15.95
N THR A 899 -26.72 -2.11 -16.38
CA THR A 899 -26.69 -1.55 -17.75
C THR A 899 -26.76 -0.03 -17.75
N ASP A 900 -26.30 0.59 -18.83
CA ASP A 900 -26.62 1.98 -19.17
C ASP A 900 -28.14 2.23 -19.39
N THR A 901 -28.51 3.45 -19.74
CA THR A 901 -29.91 3.85 -20.04
C THR A 901 -30.50 3.28 -21.33
N GLU A 902 -29.71 2.68 -22.21
CA GLU A 902 -30.15 1.99 -23.44
C GLU A 902 -30.08 0.46 -23.34
N GLY A 903 -29.65 -0.06 -22.19
CA GLY A 903 -29.54 -1.47 -21.88
C GLY A 903 -28.25 -2.12 -22.39
N THR A 904 -27.17 -1.38 -22.59
CA THR A 904 -25.82 -1.95 -22.78
C THR A 904 -25.31 -2.45 -21.42
N ILE A 905 -24.91 -3.71 -21.32
CA ILE A 905 -24.38 -4.30 -20.08
C ILE A 905 -23.02 -3.69 -19.78
N GLU A 906 -22.86 -3.19 -18.56
CA GLU A 906 -21.60 -2.64 -18.04
C GLU A 906 -20.95 -3.57 -17.01
N TYR A 907 -21.76 -4.35 -16.29
CA TYR A 907 -21.31 -5.30 -15.29
C TYR A 907 -22.27 -6.49 -15.16
N VAL A 908 -21.71 -7.68 -14.96
CA VAL A 908 -22.42 -8.90 -14.55
C VAL A 908 -21.68 -9.58 -13.40
N ASN A 909 -22.40 -10.22 -12.48
CA ASN A 909 -21.78 -10.98 -11.40
C ASN A 909 -21.36 -12.41 -11.86
N PRO A 910 -20.48 -13.12 -11.12
CA PRO A 910 -20.05 -14.47 -11.49
C PRO A 910 -21.19 -15.48 -11.69
N TYR A 911 -22.30 -15.34 -10.95
CA TYR A 911 -23.46 -16.21 -11.11
C TYR A 911 -24.19 -16.04 -12.45
N PHE A 912 -24.21 -14.83 -13.04
CA PHE A 912 -24.63 -14.66 -14.44
C PHE A 912 -23.78 -15.52 -15.39
N THR A 913 -22.47 -15.58 -15.16
CA THR A 913 -21.54 -16.35 -16.01
C THR A 913 -21.81 -17.85 -15.88
N GLU A 914 -21.98 -18.36 -14.67
CA GLU A 914 -22.31 -19.77 -14.41
C GLU A 914 -23.68 -20.16 -14.98
N LEU A 915 -24.71 -19.33 -14.77
CA LEU A 915 -26.09 -19.63 -15.21
C LEU A 915 -26.24 -19.54 -16.74
N THR A 916 -25.69 -18.52 -17.38
CA THR A 916 -25.95 -18.23 -18.81
C THR A 916 -24.91 -18.82 -19.75
N GLY A 917 -23.69 -19.06 -19.28
CA GLY A 917 -22.56 -19.55 -20.07
C GLY A 917 -21.82 -18.50 -20.92
N TYR A 918 -22.17 -17.21 -20.81
CA TYR A 918 -21.38 -16.09 -21.34
C TYR A 918 -20.39 -15.62 -20.27
N THR A 919 -19.14 -15.34 -20.64
CA THR A 919 -18.17 -14.75 -19.69
C THR A 919 -18.49 -13.27 -19.41
N PHE A 920 -17.83 -12.69 -18.40
CA PHE A 920 -17.91 -11.24 -18.14
C PHE A 920 -17.56 -10.42 -19.39
N ASP A 921 -16.41 -10.69 -20.01
CA ASP A 921 -15.91 -9.96 -21.19
C ASP A 921 -16.77 -10.16 -22.45
N GLU A 922 -17.48 -11.30 -22.55
CA GLU A 922 -18.47 -11.55 -23.61
C GLU A 922 -19.82 -10.89 -23.35
N ALA A 923 -20.15 -10.58 -22.09
CA ALA A 923 -21.45 -10.04 -21.69
C ALA A 923 -21.44 -8.50 -21.68
N VAL A 924 -20.36 -7.89 -21.21
CA VAL A 924 -20.17 -6.43 -21.19
C VAL A 924 -20.11 -5.89 -22.63
N GLY A 925 -20.75 -4.75 -22.86
CA GLY A 925 -20.94 -4.17 -24.19
C GLY A 925 -22.10 -4.78 -25.01
N LEU A 926 -22.64 -5.94 -24.61
CA LEU A 926 -23.84 -6.52 -25.23
C LEU A 926 -25.12 -6.05 -24.52
N ASN A 927 -26.27 -6.19 -25.18
CA ASN A 927 -27.58 -5.88 -24.59
C ASN A 927 -28.26 -7.18 -24.11
N PRO A 928 -29.00 -7.21 -22.97
CA PRO A 928 -29.61 -8.44 -22.41
C PRO A 928 -30.52 -9.24 -23.36
N ARG A 929 -30.92 -8.66 -24.50
CA ARG A 929 -31.57 -9.37 -25.62
C ARG A 929 -30.79 -10.60 -26.12
N VAL A 930 -29.49 -10.74 -25.85
CA VAL A 930 -28.71 -11.96 -26.17
C VAL A 930 -29.20 -13.24 -25.47
N LEU A 931 -29.94 -13.09 -24.38
CA LEU A 931 -30.58 -14.19 -23.65
C LEU A 931 -31.98 -14.55 -24.20
N LYS A 932 -32.51 -13.82 -25.19
CA LYS A 932 -33.89 -13.97 -25.66
C LYS A 932 -34.13 -15.34 -26.34
N SER A 933 -35.29 -15.94 -26.04
CA SER A 933 -35.75 -17.23 -26.60
C SER A 933 -36.79 -17.11 -27.72
N ASP A 934 -37.25 -15.88 -28.01
CA ASP A 934 -38.36 -15.57 -28.91
C ASP A 934 -39.69 -16.26 -28.54
N LYS A 935 -39.89 -16.60 -27.25
CA LYS A 935 -41.16 -17.12 -26.69
C LYS A 935 -42.08 -16.06 -26.08
N GLN A 936 -41.63 -14.81 -26.03
CA GLN A 936 -42.44 -13.65 -25.59
C GLN A 936 -42.59 -12.65 -26.74
N ASP A 937 -43.75 -12.01 -26.80
CA ASP A 937 -44.12 -11.06 -27.85
C ASP A 937 -43.45 -9.69 -27.69
N GLY A 938 -43.64 -8.80 -28.66
CA GLY A 938 -43.07 -7.45 -28.63
C GLY A 938 -43.70 -6.54 -27.57
N ALA A 939 -44.99 -6.68 -27.31
CA ALA A 939 -45.72 -5.81 -26.38
C ALA A 939 -45.22 -5.98 -24.93
N PHE A 940 -44.85 -7.19 -24.54
CA PHE A 940 -44.21 -7.48 -23.26
C PHE A 940 -42.89 -6.69 -23.06
N TYR A 941 -42.06 -6.59 -24.11
CA TYR A 941 -40.82 -5.81 -24.03
C TYR A 941 -41.09 -4.29 -24.12
N GLU A 942 -42.11 -3.84 -24.85
CA GLU A 942 -42.53 -2.43 -24.85
C GLU A 942 -43.03 -1.98 -23.47
N GLU A 943 -43.84 -2.80 -22.78
CA GLU A 943 -44.28 -2.53 -21.40
C GLU A 943 -43.10 -2.43 -20.43
N LEU A 944 -42.13 -3.35 -20.53
CA LEU A 944 -40.89 -3.32 -19.75
C LEU A 944 -40.14 -2.01 -19.96
N TRP A 945 -39.84 -1.66 -21.22
CA TRP A 945 -39.05 -0.47 -21.55
C TRP A 945 -39.76 0.83 -21.13
N CYS A 946 -41.08 0.92 -21.36
CA CYS A 946 -41.87 2.06 -20.88
C CYS A 946 -41.86 2.16 -19.35
N THR A 947 -41.94 1.03 -18.64
CA THR A 947 -41.91 1.01 -17.18
C THR A 947 -40.57 1.53 -16.64
N ILE A 948 -39.45 0.96 -17.09
CA ILE A 948 -38.14 1.31 -16.54
C ILE A 948 -37.68 2.70 -16.98
N LYS A 949 -37.89 3.11 -18.24
CA LYS A 949 -37.57 4.50 -18.68
C LYS A 949 -38.51 5.54 -18.06
N SER A 950 -39.70 5.17 -17.57
CA SER A 950 -40.52 6.05 -16.71
C SER A 950 -39.99 6.21 -15.27
N GLY A 951 -38.88 5.57 -14.94
CA GLY A 951 -38.26 5.64 -13.60
C GLY A 951 -38.98 4.81 -12.54
N LYS A 952 -39.71 3.76 -12.95
CA LYS A 952 -40.38 2.78 -12.07
C LYS A 952 -39.66 1.44 -12.10
N VAL A 953 -39.79 0.66 -11.02
CA VAL A 953 -39.31 -0.73 -10.97
C VAL A 953 -40.26 -1.61 -11.78
N TRP A 954 -39.72 -2.41 -12.70
CA TRP A 954 -40.46 -3.44 -13.43
C TRP A 954 -40.20 -4.83 -12.84
N ARG A 955 -41.19 -5.73 -12.93
CA ARG A 955 -41.08 -7.12 -12.49
C ARG A 955 -41.81 -8.05 -13.46
N GLY A 956 -41.20 -9.18 -13.77
CA GLY A 956 -41.81 -10.18 -14.65
C GLY A 956 -40.94 -11.42 -14.83
N GLN A 957 -41.54 -12.45 -15.41
CA GLN A 957 -40.86 -13.71 -15.73
C GLN A 957 -40.52 -13.75 -17.22
N PHE A 958 -39.34 -14.26 -17.57
CA PHE A 958 -38.94 -14.54 -18.94
C PHE A 958 -38.69 -16.04 -19.11
N LEU A 959 -38.94 -16.54 -20.32
CA LEU A 959 -38.29 -17.76 -20.80
C LEU A 959 -37.10 -17.31 -21.64
N ASN A 960 -35.89 -17.54 -21.16
CA ASN A 960 -34.64 -17.17 -21.81
C ASN A 960 -33.83 -18.40 -22.25
N LYS A 961 -32.72 -18.15 -22.95
CA LYS A 961 -31.89 -19.14 -23.62
C LYS A 961 -30.42 -18.92 -23.25
N LYS A 962 -29.78 -19.92 -22.68
CA LYS A 962 -28.34 -19.93 -22.38
C LYS A 962 -27.52 -19.90 -23.67
N LYS A 963 -26.22 -19.56 -23.58
CA LYS A 963 -25.28 -19.64 -24.71
C LYS A 963 -25.23 -21.04 -25.36
N SER A 964 -25.46 -22.08 -24.56
CA SER A 964 -25.59 -23.49 -25.01
C SER A 964 -26.86 -23.82 -25.80
N GLY A 965 -27.84 -22.91 -25.85
CA GLY A 965 -29.16 -23.15 -26.41
C GLY A 965 -30.19 -23.77 -25.45
N GLU A 966 -29.82 -24.12 -24.21
CA GLU A 966 -30.80 -24.57 -23.20
C GLU A 966 -31.78 -23.44 -22.85
N LEU A 967 -33.08 -23.75 -22.82
CA LEU A 967 -34.12 -22.85 -22.33
C LEU A 967 -34.26 -22.93 -20.81
N TYR A 968 -34.25 -21.77 -20.15
CA TYR A 968 -34.41 -21.60 -18.71
C TYR A 968 -35.41 -20.47 -18.42
N TRP A 969 -36.19 -20.61 -17.35
CA TRP A 969 -37.11 -19.58 -16.87
C TRP A 969 -36.42 -18.72 -15.82
N GLU A 970 -36.41 -17.40 -16.02
CA GLU A 970 -35.97 -16.44 -15.01
C GLU A 970 -37.13 -15.59 -14.50
N ASN A 971 -37.07 -15.23 -13.22
CA ASN A 971 -37.93 -14.25 -12.57
C ASN A 971 -37.08 -13.01 -12.27
N ALA A 972 -37.42 -11.85 -12.81
CA ALA A 972 -36.57 -10.67 -12.75
C ALA A 972 -37.26 -9.46 -12.12
N THR A 973 -36.46 -8.67 -11.39
CA THR A 973 -36.78 -7.30 -11.00
C THR A 973 -35.77 -6.36 -11.67
N ILE A 974 -36.25 -5.34 -12.40
CA ILE A 974 -35.39 -4.33 -13.04
C ILE A 974 -35.69 -2.97 -12.42
N SER A 975 -34.66 -2.34 -11.84
CA SER A 975 -34.77 -1.10 -11.08
C SER A 975 -33.90 0.01 -11.70
N PRO A 976 -34.42 1.25 -11.84
CA PRO A 976 -33.64 2.40 -12.26
C PRO A 976 -32.71 2.91 -11.15
N ILE A 977 -31.45 3.14 -11.49
CA ILE A 977 -30.46 3.85 -10.67
C ILE A 977 -30.45 5.32 -11.08
N ARG A 978 -30.31 6.20 -10.09
CA ARG A 978 -30.25 7.66 -10.29
C ARG A 978 -28.99 8.23 -9.65
N ASP A 979 -28.52 9.35 -10.18
CA ASP A 979 -27.51 10.19 -9.53
C ASP A 979 -28.10 11.09 -8.42
N GLU A 980 -27.25 11.90 -7.80
CA GLU A 980 -27.62 12.87 -6.76
C GLU A 980 -28.56 13.99 -7.27
N SER A 981 -28.59 14.26 -8.59
CA SER A 981 -29.56 15.18 -9.20
C SER A 981 -30.95 14.56 -9.39
N GLY A 982 -31.07 13.24 -9.19
CA GLY A 982 -32.27 12.45 -9.46
C GLY A 982 -32.41 12.03 -10.93
N THR A 983 -31.41 12.29 -11.77
CA THR A 983 -31.38 11.90 -13.19
C THR A 983 -31.15 10.40 -13.31
N LEU A 984 -31.81 9.76 -14.27
CA LEU A 984 -31.66 8.33 -14.57
C LEU A 984 -30.30 8.08 -15.23
N THR A 985 -29.47 7.20 -14.66
CA THR A 985 -28.11 6.92 -15.18
C THR A 985 -27.92 5.48 -15.62
N HIS A 986 -28.45 4.51 -14.87
CA HIS A 986 -28.27 3.08 -15.14
C HIS A 986 -29.53 2.28 -14.78
N PHE A 987 -29.61 1.02 -15.19
CA PHE A 987 -30.55 0.04 -14.65
C PHE A 987 -29.80 -1.09 -13.96
N VAL A 988 -30.34 -1.59 -12.85
CA VAL A 988 -29.91 -2.86 -12.24
C VAL A 988 -31.03 -3.89 -12.36
N ALA A 989 -30.72 -5.01 -13.00
CA ALA A 989 -31.58 -6.19 -13.10
C ALA A 989 -31.06 -7.27 -12.15
N VAL A 990 -31.95 -7.79 -11.30
CA VAL A 990 -31.69 -8.94 -10.42
C VAL A 990 -32.62 -10.08 -10.83
N LYS A 991 -32.07 -11.28 -11.01
CA LYS A 991 -32.71 -12.41 -11.69
C LYS A 991 -32.54 -13.74 -10.93
N GLU A 992 -33.65 -14.41 -10.66
CA GLU A 992 -33.76 -15.74 -10.04
C GLU A 992 -34.02 -16.80 -11.14
N ASP A 993 -33.27 -17.91 -11.18
CA ASP A 993 -33.62 -19.06 -12.05
C ASP A 993 -34.75 -19.88 -11.40
N ILE A 994 -35.94 -19.80 -11.99
CA ILE A 994 -37.15 -20.52 -11.55
C ILE A 994 -37.42 -21.78 -12.39
N THR A 995 -36.46 -22.24 -13.21
CA THR A 995 -36.64 -23.37 -14.13
C THR A 995 -37.08 -24.66 -13.44
N GLU A 996 -36.47 -25.03 -12.32
CA GLU A 996 -36.86 -26.23 -11.57
C GLU A 996 -38.29 -26.11 -11.02
N ARG A 997 -38.64 -24.92 -10.51
CA ARG A 997 -39.98 -24.59 -10.02
C ARG A 997 -41.03 -24.69 -11.12
N MET A 998 -40.78 -24.08 -12.29
CA MET A 998 -41.68 -24.18 -13.45
C MET A 998 -41.79 -25.62 -13.97
N ARG A 999 -40.69 -26.39 -13.98
CA ARG A 999 -40.69 -27.83 -14.30
C ARG A 999 -41.49 -28.65 -13.27
N ALA A 1000 -41.53 -28.25 -11.99
CA ALA A 1000 -42.31 -28.90 -10.94
C ALA A 1000 -43.80 -28.53 -11.00
N GLU A 1001 -44.13 -27.25 -11.13
CA GLU A 1001 -45.50 -26.75 -11.28
C GLU A 1001 -46.16 -27.33 -12.55
N SER A 1002 -45.44 -27.42 -13.67
CA SER A 1002 -45.93 -28.10 -14.89
C SER A 1002 -46.21 -29.59 -14.69
N LYS A 1003 -45.38 -30.31 -13.92
CA LYS A 1003 -45.60 -31.74 -13.60
C LYS A 1003 -46.77 -31.94 -12.63
N LEU A 1004 -46.99 -31.00 -11.71
CA LEU A 1004 -48.16 -31.00 -10.84
C LEU A 1004 -49.44 -30.74 -11.63
N ARG A 1005 -49.40 -29.78 -12.57
CA ARG A 1005 -50.52 -29.50 -13.48
C ARG A 1005 -50.86 -30.68 -14.38
N GLU A 1006 -49.86 -31.30 -15.03
CA GLU A 1006 -50.07 -32.51 -15.85
C GLU A 1006 -50.66 -33.67 -15.04
N LYS A 1007 -50.25 -33.82 -13.76
CA LYS A 1007 -50.84 -34.78 -12.84
C LYS A 1007 -52.27 -34.42 -12.43
N SER A 1008 -52.59 -33.14 -12.22
CA SER A 1008 -53.95 -32.68 -11.94
C SER A 1008 -54.86 -32.95 -13.14
N GLU A 1009 -54.48 -32.51 -14.34
CA GLU A 1009 -55.27 -32.72 -15.56
C GLU A 1009 -55.50 -34.21 -15.87
N LYS A 1010 -54.53 -35.08 -15.53
CA LYS A 1010 -54.69 -36.55 -15.58
C LYS A 1010 -55.57 -37.12 -14.46
N LEU A 1011 -55.51 -36.58 -13.25
CA LEU A 1011 -56.41 -36.94 -12.14
C LEU A 1011 -57.84 -36.51 -12.44
N ASP A 1012 -58.05 -35.31 -12.98
CA ASP A 1012 -59.36 -34.77 -13.34
C ASP A 1012 -60.00 -35.56 -14.48
N MET A 1013 -59.20 -35.98 -15.48
CA MET A 1013 -59.67 -36.91 -16.51
C MET A 1013 -60.02 -38.29 -15.92
N ALA A 1014 -59.13 -38.88 -15.10
CA ALA A 1014 -59.40 -40.18 -14.48
C ALA A 1014 -60.59 -40.17 -13.50
N ASN A 1015 -60.81 -39.06 -12.80
CA ASN A 1015 -61.99 -38.83 -11.96
C ASN A 1015 -63.26 -38.76 -12.81
N LYS A 1016 -63.19 -38.15 -13.99
CA LYS A 1016 -64.32 -38.08 -14.93
C LYS A 1016 -64.64 -39.45 -15.53
N ASP A 1017 -63.62 -40.19 -15.98
CA ASP A 1017 -63.77 -41.57 -16.49
C ASP A 1017 -64.35 -42.48 -15.39
N LEU A 1018 -63.87 -42.35 -14.15
CA LEU A 1018 -64.40 -43.08 -13.00
C LEU A 1018 -65.85 -42.68 -12.66
N HIS A 1019 -66.23 -41.42 -12.86
CA HIS A 1019 -67.60 -40.94 -12.65
C HIS A 1019 -68.55 -41.51 -13.71
N GLU A 1020 -68.15 -41.52 -14.99
CA GLU A 1020 -68.91 -42.17 -16.06
C GLU A 1020 -69.05 -43.69 -15.81
N LEU A 1021 -67.97 -44.38 -15.42
CA LEU A 1021 -68.01 -45.80 -15.06
C LEU A 1021 -68.90 -46.06 -13.82
N THR A 1022 -68.90 -45.18 -12.83
CA THR A 1022 -69.75 -45.28 -11.63
C THR A 1022 -71.23 -45.11 -11.98
N MET A 1023 -71.56 -44.19 -12.90
CA MET A 1023 -72.92 -44.05 -13.42
C MET A 1023 -73.36 -45.29 -14.21
N GLU A 1024 -72.46 -45.90 -15.00
CA GLU A 1024 -72.76 -47.15 -15.72
C GLU A 1024 -72.96 -48.34 -14.76
N ILE A 1025 -72.10 -48.51 -13.75
CA ILE A 1025 -72.27 -49.52 -12.70
C ILE A 1025 -73.57 -49.31 -11.93
N THR A 1026 -73.91 -48.07 -11.56
CA THR A 1026 -75.18 -47.76 -10.87
C THR A 1026 -76.39 -48.12 -11.73
N ARG A 1027 -76.32 -47.85 -13.04
CA ARG A 1027 -77.37 -48.22 -14.01
C ARG A 1027 -77.49 -49.73 -14.22
N ILE A 1028 -76.37 -50.46 -14.16
CA ILE A 1028 -76.37 -51.93 -14.17
C ILE A 1028 -76.97 -52.46 -12.86
N GLU A 1029 -76.59 -51.93 -11.70
CA GLU A 1029 -77.18 -52.30 -10.40
C GLU A 1029 -78.68 -52.02 -10.33
N GLU A 1030 -79.18 -50.89 -10.84
CA GLU A 1030 -80.62 -50.62 -10.93
C GLU A 1030 -81.32 -51.62 -11.85
N THR A 1031 -80.69 -52.00 -12.97
CA THR A 1031 -81.22 -53.00 -13.91
C THR A 1031 -81.25 -54.39 -13.28
N GLU A 1032 -80.20 -54.80 -12.58
CA GLU A 1032 -80.16 -56.08 -11.86
C GLU A 1032 -81.10 -56.08 -10.65
N LYS A 1033 -81.18 -55.01 -9.85
CA LYS A 1033 -82.17 -54.87 -8.76
C LYS A 1033 -83.60 -54.97 -9.29
N LYS A 1034 -83.89 -54.40 -10.46
CA LYS A 1034 -85.21 -54.50 -11.10
C LYS A 1034 -85.51 -55.93 -11.55
N ARG A 1035 -84.55 -56.58 -12.21
CA ARG A 1035 -84.64 -57.99 -12.65
C ARG A 1035 -84.72 -58.98 -11.48
N PHE A 1036 -84.05 -58.69 -10.37
CA PHE A 1036 -84.08 -59.49 -9.14
C PHE A 1036 -85.36 -59.25 -8.33
N ALA A 1037 -85.93 -58.03 -8.38
CA ALA A 1037 -87.26 -57.76 -7.85
C ALA A 1037 -88.37 -58.44 -8.68
N GLU A 1038 -88.21 -58.50 -10.00
CA GLU A 1038 -89.08 -59.29 -10.90
C GLU A 1038 -89.00 -60.80 -10.54
N LEU A 1039 -87.79 -61.36 -10.43
CA LEU A 1039 -87.58 -62.76 -9.99
C LEU A 1039 -88.14 -63.04 -8.57
N LEU A 1040 -87.96 -62.13 -7.62
CA LEU A 1040 -88.55 -62.25 -6.27
C LEU A 1040 -90.08 -62.16 -6.29
N HIS A 1041 -90.68 -61.51 -7.28
CA HIS A 1041 -92.14 -61.48 -7.42
C HIS A 1041 -92.69 -62.83 -7.91
N ASP A 1042 -91.95 -63.53 -8.77
CA ASP A 1042 -92.29 -64.89 -9.20
C ASP A 1042 -92.08 -65.93 -8.07
N ASP A 1043 -90.92 -65.91 -7.38
CA ASP A 1043 -90.59 -66.91 -6.34
C ASP A 1043 -91.45 -66.76 -5.06
N ILE A 1044 -91.76 -65.53 -4.63
CA ILE A 1044 -92.66 -65.29 -3.47
C ILE A 1044 -94.13 -65.60 -3.82
N GLY A 1045 -94.44 -65.88 -5.10
CA GLY A 1045 -95.75 -66.36 -5.53
C GLY A 1045 -96.08 -67.81 -5.14
N GLN A 1046 -95.12 -68.61 -4.63
CA GLN A 1046 -95.34 -70.02 -4.30
C GLN A 1046 -94.68 -70.51 -2.99
N ASN A 1047 -95.08 -69.94 -1.84
CA ASN A 1047 -95.26 -70.66 -0.55
C ASN A 1047 -96.06 -69.82 0.46
#